data_AF-A0A3D2U6Q7-F1
#
_entry.id   AF-A0A3D2U6Q7-F1
#
_cell.length_a   1.000
_cell.length_b   1.000
_cell.length_c   1.000
_cell.angle_alpha   90.00
_cell.angle_beta   90.00
_cell.angle_gamma   90.00
#
_symmetry.space_group_name_H-M   'P 1'
#
loop_
_entity.id
_entity.type
_entity.pdbx_description
1 polymer ?
#
loop_
_entity_poly.entity_id
_entity_poly.type
_entity_poly.pdbx_seq_one_letter_code
_entity_poly.pdbx_strand_id
1 'polypeptide(L)'
;MRPGRNLLATLMVVLLWTAPARAAAAATRPPNIIFVLADDLGWAELGCYGNHFNQTPYLDRLARDGLRLTNAYAAAPVCSPYRAALLTGQYPARLGILDYLRPNSANALATSHVTLPEMLGRHGYSTGMIGKWHLTGYAHHGAEHEITPRDHGFAWDVAREVKGVGNGANFWPYVFRKQPIRWIDLPKPALGPSEYLVDRMNHEAVRFIQDNRQRPFFLYLSHFATHSILNGRPDIVARYRKKHAPGPSTREKCYLCEDSGHAGDALNHWAGDHNPHLAAMLESIDTGVGMIRQALQKHGLAENTIIVFTSDNGGETKVTSNAPLRGGKSQLYEGGIRVPMIVCWPGHVPAGTESARPTSNVDVYPTLLAAANIKPDPSQTLDGVSTLSTWTTPGTPTAQRPIFWHYPLDRPHFLGGRSSGAIRDGDWKLIEFFDSGSRELFHLADDPSERKDLSAQDPVRADKLAAKLAAWREQVSARRPSPPLITNPRQLYFADHFAAGHVSSRWHFTRNWWTENGVLLGQGPDKPTRVFLKKPEYRDVLIRFDFQFRQAKEIRLMTGGDGHYNAVVHLRPDHFFVQTALDRTGPWFPRRHGECAFRFQRDRWYTMTVEFQGDRLVAHIDHQHLAFAQHPILDKTRRYFAFQVSGPPAAFDNVQILTASRHKDQPAGLETIARASGQHPVKKSLADEYDIRKRNAHELFHRTHPAYRQLVDRLDELDEQNKRAFPGVFRSHKEFHKAIADERRRLHKDDPDYRTMLIATHKAARAIEMYLISKQPDVAQLPASRRSRVIETLRQRFRNSDDYRKLVAIESTLQSKLETAYPQLFVTDKQFTDSRLQRRKALQKDTGFRRANDNRAAAWRAQQAYLVEHDKRLSQLKAQLDNAPKTGSRQP
;
A
#
# COMPACT_ATOMS: atom_id res chain seq x y z
N MET A 1 -58.54 47.41 -91.96
CA MET A 1 -57.79 47.62 -90.70
C MET A 1 -58.33 46.66 -89.64
N ARG A 2 -57.48 45.79 -89.08
CA ARG A 2 -57.53 45.14 -87.73
C ARG A 2 -56.76 43.79 -87.76
N PRO A 3 -55.69 43.62 -86.96
CA PRO A 3 -54.99 42.34 -86.75
C PRO A 3 -55.45 41.70 -85.40
N GLY A 4 -55.18 40.46 -85.02
CA GLY A 4 -54.40 39.35 -85.59
C GLY A 4 -53.68 38.55 -84.47
N ARG A 5 -54.19 37.33 -84.18
CA ARG A 5 -53.52 36.07 -83.75
C ARG A 5 -52.88 35.85 -82.34
N ASN A 6 -53.26 34.66 -81.80
CA ASN A 6 -52.49 33.56 -81.16
C ASN A 6 -52.61 33.24 -79.65
N LEU A 7 -52.68 31.92 -79.40
CA LEU A 7 -52.90 31.10 -78.19
C LEU A 7 -51.97 31.38 -77.00
N LEU A 8 -52.39 31.01 -75.78
CA LEU A 8 -51.57 30.21 -74.84
C LEU A 8 -52.40 29.61 -73.68
N ALA A 9 -52.08 28.35 -73.39
CA ALA A 9 -52.69 27.48 -72.38
C ALA A 9 -52.13 27.73 -70.97
N THR A 10 -52.98 27.58 -69.96
CA THR A 10 -52.64 27.69 -68.53
C THR A 10 -51.99 26.39 -68.05
N LEU A 11 -50.69 26.44 -67.73
CA LEU A 11 -49.94 25.30 -67.17
C LEU A 11 -49.99 25.36 -65.62
N MET A 12 -50.44 24.27 -65.01
CA MET A 12 -50.52 24.05 -63.58
C MET A 12 -49.12 23.69 -63.04
N VAL A 13 -48.49 24.56 -62.25
CA VAL A 13 -47.20 24.29 -61.59
C VAL A 13 -47.46 23.65 -60.23
N VAL A 14 -47.18 22.36 -60.11
CA VAL A 14 -47.06 21.65 -58.83
C VAL A 14 -45.69 21.99 -58.24
N LEU A 15 -45.65 22.87 -57.24
CA LEU A 15 -44.47 23.07 -56.39
C LEU A 15 -44.32 21.87 -55.45
N LEU A 16 -43.48 20.91 -55.82
CA LEU A 16 -42.90 19.94 -54.90
C LEU A 16 -42.00 20.69 -53.90
N TRP A 17 -42.49 20.92 -52.69
CA TRP A 17 -41.66 21.23 -51.53
C TRP A 17 -40.84 19.98 -51.17
N THR A 18 -39.64 19.86 -51.73
CA THR A 18 -38.61 18.97 -51.21
C THR A 18 -38.10 19.56 -49.89
N ALA A 19 -38.72 19.14 -48.79
CA ALA A 19 -38.11 19.33 -47.48
C ALA A 19 -36.73 18.66 -47.50
N PRO A 20 -35.62 19.37 -47.22
CA PRO A 20 -34.35 18.70 -47.02
C PRO A 20 -34.54 17.83 -45.79
N ALA A 21 -34.52 16.51 -45.99
CA ALA A 21 -34.36 15.56 -44.92
C ALA A 21 -33.02 15.91 -44.25
N ARG A 22 -33.11 16.71 -43.19
CA ARG A 22 -32.04 16.87 -42.21
C ARG A 22 -31.90 15.49 -41.61
N ALA A 23 -31.04 14.66 -42.20
CA ALA A 23 -30.46 13.54 -41.51
C ALA A 23 -29.78 14.14 -40.29
N ALA A 24 -30.50 14.16 -39.17
CA ALA A 24 -29.87 14.31 -37.88
C ALA A 24 -28.83 13.20 -37.87
N ALA A 25 -27.55 13.58 -37.93
CA ALA A 25 -26.46 12.67 -37.63
C ALA A 25 -26.77 12.15 -36.23
N ALA A 26 -27.40 10.97 -36.15
CA ALA A 26 -27.65 10.30 -34.90
C ALA A 26 -26.27 10.14 -34.29
N ALA A 27 -25.99 10.89 -33.22
CA ALA A 27 -24.73 10.78 -32.50
C ALA A 27 -24.51 9.29 -32.23
N THR A 28 -23.47 8.72 -32.86
CA THR A 28 -23.22 7.29 -32.81
C THR A 28 -23.01 6.93 -31.34
N ARG A 29 -23.93 6.12 -30.80
CA ARG A 29 -23.89 5.70 -29.40
C ARG A 29 -22.51 5.07 -29.13
N PRO A 30 -21.81 5.47 -28.04
CA PRO A 30 -20.56 4.81 -27.65
C PRO A 30 -20.74 3.29 -27.52
N PRO A 31 -19.72 2.48 -27.83
CA PRO A 31 -19.85 1.03 -27.78
C PRO A 31 -20.14 0.55 -26.36
N ASN A 32 -20.91 -0.52 -26.22
CA ASN A 32 -20.91 -1.25 -24.95
C ASN A 32 -19.59 -2.01 -24.81
N ILE A 33 -19.16 -2.27 -23.58
CA ILE A 33 -17.89 -2.96 -23.29
C ILE A 33 -18.19 -4.12 -22.34
N ILE A 34 -17.81 -5.32 -22.75
CA ILE A 34 -17.86 -6.52 -21.90
C ILE A 34 -16.44 -7.07 -21.79
N PHE A 35 -15.92 -7.09 -20.58
CA PHE A 35 -14.60 -7.62 -20.26
C PHE A 35 -14.78 -8.90 -19.44
N VAL A 36 -14.52 -10.04 -20.07
CA VAL A 36 -14.59 -11.38 -19.47
C VAL A 36 -13.19 -11.80 -19.05
N LEU A 37 -13.02 -12.05 -17.75
CA LEU A 37 -11.75 -12.43 -17.16
C LEU A 37 -11.87 -13.81 -16.51
N ALA A 38 -11.09 -14.77 -16.99
CA ALA A 38 -10.84 -16.03 -16.29
C ALA A 38 -9.72 -15.85 -15.25
N ASP A 39 -9.71 -16.70 -14.23
CA ASP A 39 -8.72 -16.70 -13.15
C ASP A 39 -7.79 -17.91 -13.27
N ASP A 40 -6.48 -17.69 -13.27
CA ASP A 40 -5.44 -18.73 -13.43
C ASP A 40 -5.57 -19.59 -14.72
N LEU A 41 -6.08 -19.04 -15.82
CA LEU A 41 -6.19 -19.79 -17.07
C LEU A 41 -4.84 -19.79 -17.80
N GLY A 42 -4.32 -21.00 -18.09
CA GLY A 42 -3.09 -21.17 -18.85
C GLY A 42 -3.20 -20.73 -20.32
N TRP A 43 -2.08 -20.34 -20.91
CA TRP A 43 -2.04 -19.78 -22.27
C TRP A 43 -2.60 -20.72 -23.35
N ALA A 44 -2.41 -22.03 -23.17
CA ALA A 44 -2.76 -23.05 -24.15
C ALA A 44 -4.02 -23.86 -23.78
N GLU A 45 -4.93 -23.27 -23.00
CA GLU A 45 -6.13 -23.97 -22.53
C GLU A 45 -7.33 -23.88 -23.47
N LEU A 46 -7.31 -22.96 -24.43
CA LEU A 46 -8.42 -22.74 -25.36
C LEU A 46 -8.24 -23.51 -26.66
N GLY A 47 -9.35 -23.91 -27.30
CA GLY A 47 -9.35 -24.52 -28.62
C GLY A 47 -8.63 -23.66 -29.66
N CYS A 48 -8.97 -22.37 -29.70
CA CYS A 48 -8.32 -21.38 -30.53
C CYS A 48 -6.88 -21.05 -30.11
N TYR A 49 -6.31 -21.65 -29.07
CA TYR A 49 -4.89 -21.61 -28.72
C TYR A 49 -4.21 -22.99 -28.83
N GLY A 50 -4.89 -23.97 -29.44
CA GLY A 50 -4.31 -25.29 -29.76
C GLY A 50 -4.73 -26.42 -28.81
N ASN A 51 -5.61 -26.19 -27.84
CA ASN A 51 -6.10 -27.26 -26.97
C ASN A 51 -7.15 -28.12 -27.69
N HIS A 52 -7.01 -29.45 -27.66
CA HIS A 52 -8.00 -30.36 -28.26
C HIS A 52 -8.84 -31.11 -27.21
N PHE A 53 -8.45 -31.04 -25.94
CA PHE A 53 -9.17 -31.66 -24.84
C PHE A 53 -10.30 -30.77 -24.35
N ASN A 54 -10.01 -29.55 -23.92
CA ASN A 54 -11.00 -28.57 -23.48
C ASN A 54 -11.85 -28.11 -24.66
N GLN A 55 -13.17 -28.07 -24.50
CA GLN A 55 -14.08 -27.62 -25.55
C GLN A 55 -14.54 -26.19 -25.27
N THR A 56 -14.10 -25.26 -26.11
CA THR A 56 -14.43 -23.83 -26.02
C THR A 56 -15.01 -23.25 -27.33
N PRO A 57 -16.06 -23.87 -27.89
CA PRO A 57 -16.56 -23.49 -29.22
C PRO A 57 -17.02 -22.02 -29.33
N TYR A 58 -17.52 -21.40 -28.26
CA TYR A 58 -17.98 -20.00 -28.30
C TYR A 58 -16.82 -19.01 -28.28
N LEU A 59 -15.75 -19.27 -27.53
CA LEU A 59 -14.50 -18.53 -27.55
C LEU A 59 -13.75 -18.73 -28.85
N ASP A 60 -13.76 -19.95 -29.40
CA ASP A 60 -13.19 -20.24 -30.71
C ASP A 60 -13.93 -19.46 -31.82
N ARG A 61 -15.25 -19.35 -31.70
CA ARG A 61 -16.05 -18.51 -32.58
C ARG A 61 -15.79 -17.03 -32.33
N LEU A 62 -15.62 -16.58 -31.09
CA LEU A 62 -15.27 -15.19 -30.76
C LEU A 62 -13.93 -14.78 -31.40
N ALA A 63 -12.94 -15.68 -31.38
CA ALA A 63 -11.65 -15.46 -32.05
C ALA A 63 -11.79 -15.41 -33.57
N ARG A 64 -12.60 -16.30 -34.18
CA ARG A 64 -12.89 -16.26 -35.62
C ARG A 64 -13.64 -15.00 -36.05
N ASP A 65 -14.50 -14.47 -35.19
CA ASP A 65 -15.27 -13.25 -35.46
C ASP A 65 -14.49 -11.97 -35.05
N GLY A 66 -13.24 -12.10 -34.61
CA GLY A 66 -12.45 -10.98 -34.09
C GLY A 66 -10.94 -11.15 -34.27
N LEU A 67 -10.20 -10.68 -33.28
CA LEU A 67 -8.75 -10.71 -33.20
C LEU A 67 -8.29 -11.63 -32.06
N ARG A 68 -7.38 -12.54 -32.36
CA ARG A 68 -6.62 -13.32 -31.38
C ARG A 68 -5.25 -12.66 -31.13
N LEU A 69 -4.93 -12.32 -29.89
CA LEU A 69 -3.60 -11.82 -29.52
C LEU A 69 -2.75 -12.94 -28.95
N THR A 70 -1.65 -13.28 -29.63
CA THR A 70 -0.77 -14.36 -29.19
C THR A 70 0.29 -13.90 -28.20
N ASN A 71 0.58 -12.60 -28.10
CA ASN A 71 1.56 -11.99 -27.19
C ASN A 71 0.92 -10.97 -26.21
N ALA A 72 -0.17 -11.36 -25.54
CA ALA A 72 -0.77 -10.57 -24.46
C ALA A 72 -0.17 -10.94 -23.09
N TYR A 73 0.18 -9.92 -22.30
CA TYR A 73 0.88 -10.10 -21.03
C TYR A 73 0.12 -9.54 -19.82
N ALA A 74 0.00 -10.35 -18.78
CA ALA A 74 -0.30 -9.92 -17.43
C ALA A 74 0.86 -9.09 -16.85
N ALA A 75 0.56 -7.94 -16.27
CA ALA A 75 1.53 -7.03 -15.64
C ALA A 75 2.16 -7.59 -14.36
N ALA A 76 1.66 -8.73 -13.87
CA ALA A 76 2.22 -9.50 -12.76
C ALA A 76 1.80 -10.97 -12.90
N PRO A 77 2.56 -11.92 -12.32
CA PRO A 77 2.26 -13.35 -12.43
C PRO A 77 1.21 -13.82 -11.40
N VAL A 78 0.46 -12.91 -10.79
CA VAL A 78 -0.56 -13.19 -9.76
C VAL A 78 -1.73 -12.20 -9.83
N CYS A 79 -2.88 -12.64 -9.34
CA CYS A 79 -4.19 -12.01 -9.50
C CYS A 79 -4.36 -10.55 -9.02
N SER A 80 -4.10 -10.21 -7.75
CA SER A 80 -4.35 -8.84 -7.24
C SER A 80 -3.60 -7.74 -8.02
N PRO A 81 -2.29 -7.83 -8.26
CA PRO A 81 -1.57 -6.82 -9.04
C PRO A 81 -2.07 -6.71 -10.49
N TYR A 82 -2.44 -7.81 -11.15
CA TYR A 82 -3.07 -7.74 -12.48
C TYR A 82 -4.34 -6.90 -12.45
N ARG A 83 -5.25 -7.19 -11.50
CA ARG A 83 -6.56 -6.54 -11.39
C ARG A 83 -6.40 -5.05 -11.10
N ALA A 84 -5.45 -4.69 -10.24
CA ALA A 84 -5.11 -3.30 -9.94
C ALA A 84 -4.60 -2.57 -11.20
N ALA A 85 -3.73 -3.23 -11.96
CA ALA A 85 -3.16 -2.69 -13.20
C ALA A 85 -4.22 -2.52 -14.30
N LEU A 86 -5.13 -3.47 -14.45
CA LEU A 86 -6.25 -3.42 -15.40
C LEU A 86 -7.14 -2.20 -15.12
N LEU A 87 -7.53 -2.00 -13.86
CA LEU A 87 -8.48 -0.95 -13.49
C LEU A 87 -7.87 0.44 -13.48
N THR A 88 -6.55 0.58 -13.39
CA THR A 88 -5.88 1.90 -13.28
C THR A 88 -5.01 2.26 -14.49
N GLY A 89 -4.66 1.31 -15.36
CA GLY A 89 -3.67 1.53 -16.42
C GLY A 89 -2.26 1.83 -15.90
N GLN A 90 -1.96 1.45 -14.65
CA GLN A 90 -0.68 1.68 -13.98
C GLN A 90 0.01 0.36 -13.64
N TYR A 91 1.33 0.33 -13.70
CA TYR A 91 2.08 -0.87 -13.31
C TYR A 91 1.92 -1.16 -11.81
N PRO A 92 1.87 -2.44 -11.40
CA PRO A 92 1.81 -2.82 -9.98
C PRO A 92 2.93 -2.20 -9.14
N ALA A 93 4.11 -2.03 -9.73
CA ALA A 93 5.28 -1.37 -9.14
C ALA A 93 4.97 0.03 -8.58
N ARG A 94 4.13 0.80 -9.29
CA ARG A 94 3.69 2.14 -8.92
C ARG A 94 2.63 2.07 -7.81
N LEU A 95 1.67 1.16 -7.98
CA LEU A 95 0.53 1.00 -7.08
C LEU A 95 0.94 0.46 -5.69
N GLY A 96 2.01 -0.34 -5.61
CA GLY A 96 2.43 -0.99 -4.36
C GLY A 96 1.64 -2.23 -3.98
N ILE A 97 0.78 -2.70 -4.87
CA ILE A 97 0.19 -4.04 -4.80
C ILE A 97 1.14 -4.93 -5.59
N LEU A 98 2.06 -5.61 -4.91
CA LEU A 98 3.16 -6.35 -5.56
C LEU A 98 2.99 -7.88 -5.49
N ASP A 99 2.06 -8.36 -4.67
CA ASP A 99 1.70 -9.77 -4.53
C ASP A 99 0.18 -9.87 -4.29
N TYR A 100 -0.37 -11.08 -4.25
CA TYR A 100 -1.78 -11.28 -3.91
C TYR A 100 -2.10 -10.74 -2.52
N LEU A 101 -3.25 -10.06 -2.41
CA LEU A 101 -3.72 -9.54 -1.14
C LEU A 101 -4.26 -10.70 -0.29
N ARG A 102 -3.72 -10.85 0.92
CA ARG A 102 -4.18 -11.89 1.85
C ARG A 102 -5.57 -11.56 2.39
N PRO A 103 -6.34 -12.55 2.87
CA PRO A 103 -7.66 -12.29 3.42
C PRO A 103 -7.68 -11.27 4.57
N ASN A 104 -6.62 -11.21 5.37
CA ASN A 104 -6.45 -10.23 6.44
C ASN A 104 -5.60 -9.03 6.02
N SER A 105 -5.39 -8.78 4.73
CA SER A 105 -4.61 -7.64 4.24
C SER A 105 -5.27 -6.34 4.69
N ALA A 106 -4.48 -5.39 5.19
CA ALA A 106 -4.95 -4.00 5.27
C ALA A 106 -4.72 -3.25 3.96
N ASN A 107 -3.86 -3.78 3.07
CA ASN A 107 -3.63 -3.20 1.75
C ASN A 107 -4.82 -3.49 0.85
N ALA A 108 -5.15 -2.52 0.02
CA ALA A 108 -6.26 -2.53 -0.92
C ALA A 108 -5.96 -1.57 -2.08
N LEU A 109 -6.71 -1.64 -3.17
CA LEU A 109 -6.62 -0.60 -4.20
C LEU A 109 -7.13 0.72 -3.61
N ALA A 110 -6.23 1.69 -3.44
CA ALA A 110 -6.58 2.96 -2.82
C ALA A 110 -7.58 3.74 -3.69
N THR A 111 -8.63 4.28 -3.05
CA THR A 111 -9.69 5.09 -3.68
C THR A 111 -9.22 6.45 -4.20
N SER A 112 -7.93 6.77 -4.05
CA SER A 112 -7.29 7.94 -4.67
C SER A 112 -6.87 7.68 -6.12
N HIS A 113 -6.79 6.43 -6.57
CA HIS A 113 -6.55 6.12 -7.97
C HIS A 113 -7.85 6.24 -8.76
N VAL A 114 -7.79 6.91 -9.91
CA VAL A 114 -8.94 6.97 -10.82
C VAL A 114 -8.99 5.69 -11.64
N THR A 115 -10.12 5.00 -11.57
CA THR A 115 -10.32 3.70 -12.21
C THR A 115 -11.11 3.79 -13.51
N LEU A 116 -10.94 2.78 -14.37
CA LEU A 116 -11.63 2.65 -15.65
C LEU A 116 -13.16 2.76 -15.51
N PRO A 117 -13.83 2.00 -14.61
CA PRO A 117 -15.26 2.17 -14.33
C PRO A 117 -15.62 3.60 -13.88
N GLU A 118 -14.83 4.27 -13.04
CA GLU A 118 -15.12 5.68 -12.69
C GLU A 118 -15.07 6.58 -13.92
N MET A 119 -14.06 6.44 -14.78
CA MET A 119 -13.97 7.23 -16.01
C MET A 119 -15.15 6.99 -16.95
N LEU A 120 -15.54 5.73 -17.15
CA LEU A 120 -16.68 5.37 -17.99
C LEU A 120 -17.99 5.89 -17.38
N GLY A 121 -18.18 5.74 -16.06
CA GLY A 121 -19.34 6.23 -15.34
C GLY A 121 -19.52 7.75 -15.42
N ARG A 122 -18.41 8.51 -15.27
CA ARG A 122 -18.39 9.98 -15.48
C ARG A 122 -18.85 10.39 -16.90
N HIS A 123 -18.73 9.48 -17.87
CA HIS A 123 -19.14 9.68 -19.27
C HIS A 123 -20.44 8.92 -19.62
N GLY A 124 -21.27 8.62 -18.62
CA GLY A 124 -22.64 8.16 -18.83
C GLY A 124 -22.82 6.65 -19.00
N TYR A 125 -21.76 5.85 -18.88
CA TYR A 125 -21.85 4.39 -18.89
C TYR A 125 -22.54 3.87 -17.64
N SER A 126 -23.32 2.80 -17.79
CA SER A 126 -23.72 1.95 -16.66
C SER A 126 -22.60 0.97 -16.36
N THR A 127 -22.08 0.94 -15.14
CA THR A 127 -20.89 0.15 -14.78
C THR A 127 -21.27 -1.00 -13.86
N GLY A 128 -20.92 -2.21 -14.27
CA GLY A 128 -21.27 -3.45 -13.59
C GLY A 128 -20.05 -4.34 -13.35
N MET A 129 -19.98 -4.97 -12.19
CA MET A 129 -19.02 -6.02 -11.89
C MET A 129 -19.72 -7.31 -11.42
N ILE A 130 -19.25 -8.46 -11.90
CA ILE A 130 -19.73 -9.76 -11.43
C ILE A 130 -18.51 -10.61 -11.06
N GLY A 131 -18.44 -11.08 -9.80
CA GLY A 131 -17.43 -12.03 -9.36
C GLY A 131 -16.22 -11.43 -8.64
N LYS A 132 -15.04 -12.01 -8.93
CA LYS A 132 -13.80 -11.86 -8.16
C LYS A 132 -13.27 -10.42 -8.14
N TRP A 133 -13.20 -9.81 -6.97
CA TRP A 133 -12.64 -8.45 -6.77
C TRP A 133 -11.14 -8.47 -6.51
N HIS A 134 -10.75 -9.11 -5.40
CA HIS A 134 -9.40 -9.39 -4.94
C HIS A 134 -8.46 -8.17 -4.80
N LEU A 135 -9.04 -7.02 -4.48
CA LEU A 135 -8.36 -5.75 -4.28
C LEU A 135 -8.57 -5.19 -2.85
N THR A 136 -8.85 -6.06 -1.89
CA THR A 136 -9.01 -5.72 -0.48
C THR A 136 -8.78 -6.92 0.44
N GLY A 137 -8.64 -6.67 1.75
CA GLY A 137 -8.86 -7.68 2.79
C GLY A 137 -10.30 -7.69 3.26
N TYR A 138 -10.70 -8.72 4.00
CA TYR A 138 -12.09 -8.98 4.35
C TYR A 138 -12.34 -8.79 5.84
N ALA A 139 -13.49 -8.20 6.18
CA ALA A 139 -13.88 -7.99 7.58
C ALA A 139 -13.94 -9.32 8.37
N HIS A 140 -14.37 -10.41 7.73
CA HIS A 140 -14.37 -11.76 8.31
C HIS A 140 -12.99 -12.27 8.75
N HIS A 141 -11.91 -11.69 8.23
CA HIS A 141 -10.52 -12.03 8.57
C HIS A 141 -9.82 -10.95 9.41
N GLY A 142 -10.59 -10.00 9.96
CA GLY A 142 -10.06 -8.94 10.81
C GLY A 142 -9.29 -7.87 10.06
N ALA A 143 -9.53 -7.72 8.75
CA ALA A 143 -9.05 -6.54 8.04
C ALA A 143 -9.69 -5.28 8.65
N GLU A 144 -8.90 -4.22 8.83
CA GLU A 144 -9.39 -2.96 9.42
C GLU A 144 -10.42 -2.27 8.53
N HIS A 145 -10.32 -2.47 7.21
CA HIS A 145 -11.21 -1.90 6.20
C HIS A 145 -11.41 -2.87 5.04
N GLU A 146 -12.59 -2.84 4.44
CA GLU A 146 -12.94 -3.58 3.21
C GLU A 146 -13.33 -2.55 2.14
N ILE A 147 -12.62 -2.54 1.02
CA ILE A 147 -12.87 -1.67 -0.14
C ILE A 147 -13.59 -2.50 -1.20
N THR A 148 -14.74 -2.04 -1.64
CA THR A 148 -15.64 -2.76 -2.53
C THR A 148 -15.52 -2.26 -3.98
N PRO A 149 -16.07 -3.01 -4.96
CA PRO A 149 -16.16 -2.50 -6.34
C PRO A 149 -16.88 -1.15 -6.46
N ARG A 150 -17.86 -0.85 -5.59
CA ARG A 150 -18.60 0.41 -5.62
C ARG A 150 -17.74 1.63 -5.31
N ASP A 151 -16.73 1.45 -4.47
CA ASP A 151 -15.76 2.50 -4.13
C ASP A 151 -14.85 2.84 -5.33
N HIS A 152 -14.86 1.99 -6.36
CA HIS A 152 -14.12 2.13 -7.62
C HIS A 152 -15.08 2.24 -8.80
N GLY A 153 -16.19 2.97 -8.65
CA GLY A 153 -17.03 3.39 -9.78
C GLY A 153 -17.91 2.31 -10.41
N PHE A 154 -17.98 1.09 -9.87
CA PHE A 154 -19.00 0.12 -10.27
C PHE A 154 -20.33 0.46 -9.60
N ALA A 155 -21.29 1.00 -10.36
CA ALA A 155 -22.60 1.35 -9.82
C ALA A 155 -23.43 0.10 -9.41
N TRP A 156 -23.09 -1.05 -9.98
CA TRP A 156 -23.70 -2.34 -9.69
C TRP A 156 -22.62 -3.42 -9.55
N ASP A 157 -22.71 -4.22 -8.51
CA ASP A 157 -21.81 -5.35 -8.23
C ASP A 157 -22.58 -6.54 -7.66
N VAL A 158 -22.24 -7.75 -8.09
CA VAL A 158 -22.89 -9.00 -7.67
C VAL A 158 -21.87 -10.15 -7.60
N ALA A 159 -22.10 -11.10 -6.68
CA ALA A 159 -21.32 -12.33 -6.53
C ALA A 159 -19.84 -12.07 -6.18
N ARG A 160 -19.56 -10.99 -5.44
CA ARG A 160 -18.22 -10.71 -4.94
C ARG A 160 -17.91 -11.59 -3.73
N GLU A 161 -16.63 -11.86 -3.55
CA GLU A 161 -16.17 -12.55 -2.35
C GLU A 161 -16.26 -11.64 -1.11
N VAL A 162 -16.70 -12.21 0.01
CA VAL A 162 -16.82 -11.51 1.32
C VAL A 162 -15.85 -12.06 2.36
N LYS A 163 -15.17 -13.17 2.05
CA LYS A 163 -14.29 -13.87 2.97
C LYS A 163 -12.93 -14.17 2.37
N GLY A 164 -12.86 -14.43 1.08
CA GLY A 164 -11.60 -14.67 0.40
C GLY A 164 -11.79 -15.45 -0.89
N VAL A 165 -10.81 -15.36 -1.77
CA VAL A 165 -10.86 -15.89 -3.15
C VAL A 165 -10.50 -17.37 -3.28
N GLY A 166 -10.28 -18.09 -2.17
CA GLY A 166 -9.79 -19.47 -2.21
C GLY A 166 -10.37 -20.36 -1.12
N ASN A 167 -10.61 -21.63 -1.46
CA ASN A 167 -11.28 -22.66 -0.65
C ASN A 167 -12.78 -22.44 -0.44
N GLY A 168 -13.40 -21.65 -1.31
CA GLY A 168 -14.85 -21.53 -1.39
C GLY A 168 -15.46 -22.58 -2.30
N ALA A 169 -16.60 -23.14 -1.92
CA ALA A 169 -17.35 -24.05 -2.78
C ALA A 169 -18.03 -23.29 -3.94
N ASN A 170 -17.97 -23.84 -5.15
CA ASN A 170 -18.64 -23.29 -6.33
C ASN A 170 -20.12 -23.69 -6.43
N PHE A 171 -20.63 -24.47 -5.49
CA PHE A 171 -22.03 -24.90 -5.46
C PHE A 171 -22.75 -24.26 -4.29
N TRP A 172 -24.02 -23.93 -4.48
CA TRP A 172 -24.90 -23.51 -3.38
C TRP A 172 -24.84 -24.53 -2.23
N PRO A 173 -24.67 -24.10 -0.96
CA PRO A 173 -24.77 -22.74 -0.42
C PRO A 173 -23.48 -21.91 -0.38
N TYR A 174 -22.49 -22.18 -1.23
CA TYR A 174 -21.22 -21.44 -1.36
C TYR A 174 -20.48 -21.29 -0.03
N VAL A 175 -20.28 -22.41 0.68
CA VAL A 175 -19.57 -22.42 1.98
C VAL A 175 -18.07 -22.19 1.83
N PHE A 176 -17.48 -21.50 2.81
CA PHE A 176 -16.03 -21.35 2.94
C PHE A 176 -15.45 -22.41 3.86
N ARG A 177 -14.88 -23.46 3.27
CA ARG A 177 -14.49 -24.67 4.00
C ARG A 177 -15.65 -25.31 4.80
N LYS A 178 -15.33 -26.12 5.82
CA LYS A 178 -16.28 -26.65 6.84
C LYS A 178 -17.01 -25.59 7.69
N GLN A 179 -16.90 -24.30 7.36
CA GLN A 179 -17.54 -23.23 8.13
C GLN A 179 -18.94 -22.94 7.56
N PRO A 180 -19.97 -22.72 8.40
CA PRO A 180 -21.33 -22.41 7.97
C PRO A 180 -21.45 -20.94 7.52
N ILE A 181 -20.47 -20.45 6.76
CA ILE A 181 -20.33 -19.07 6.34
C ILE A 181 -20.15 -19.07 4.83
N ARG A 182 -20.96 -18.26 4.14
CA ARG A 182 -20.81 -18.04 2.70
C ARG A 182 -19.53 -17.28 2.39
N TRP A 183 -18.86 -17.63 1.30
CA TRP A 183 -17.71 -16.86 0.83
C TRP A 183 -18.06 -15.82 -0.23
N ILE A 184 -19.29 -15.86 -0.75
CA ILE A 184 -19.86 -14.94 -1.75
C ILE A 184 -21.05 -14.18 -1.16
N ASP A 185 -21.28 -12.94 -1.61
CA ASP A 185 -22.37 -12.06 -1.16
C ASP A 185 -23.77 -12.37 -1.73
N LEU A 186 -23.97 -13.56 -2.30
CA LEU A 186 -25.28 -13.99 -2.82
C LEU A 186 -26.17 -14.56 -1.70
N PRO A 187 -27.35 -13.96 -1.44
CA PRO A 187 -28.16 -14.32 -0.29
C PRO A 187 -28.98 -15.60 -0.46
N LYS A 188 -29.26 -16.01 -1.71
CA LYS A 188 -30.12 -17.15 -2.06
C LYS A 188 -29.78 -17.68 -3.47
N PRO A 189 -30.07 -18.94 -3.78
CA PRO A 189 -29.91 -19.44 -5.14
C PRO A 189 -31.07 -18.93 -6.02
N ALA A 190 -30.86 -18.87 -7.33
CA ALA A 190 -31.89 -18.63 -8.33
C ALA A 190 -31.91 -19.69 -9.45
N LEU A 191 -30.91 -20.56 -9.53
CA LEU A 191 -30.85 -21.70 -10.45
C LEU A 191 -31.17 -23.04 -9.74
N GLY A 192 -31.75 -22.99 -8.54
CA GLY A 192 -32.16 -24.17 -7.77
C GLY A 192 -31.14 -24.64 -6.73
N PRO A 193 -31.39 -25.80 -6.07
CA PRO A 193 -30.61 -26.26 -4.91
C PRO A 193 -29.18 -26.70 -5.26
N SER A 194 -28.90 -26.99 -6.53
CA SER A 194 -27.58 -27.36 -7.04
C SER A 194 -26.95 -26.25 -7.90
N GLU A 195 -27.35 -24.98 -7.66
CA GLU A 195 -26.84 -23.83 -8.40
C GLU A 195 -25.31 -23.81 -8.38
N TYR A 196 -24.73 -23.70 -9.59
CA TYR A 196 -23.29 -23.59 -9.81
C TYR A 196 -22.89 -22.13 -10.03
N LEU A 197 -21.83 -21.67 -9.37
CA LEU A 197 -21.45 -20.26 -9.30
C LEU A 197 -21.12 -19.67 -10.67
N VAL A 198 -20.39 -20.39 -11.52
CA VAL A 198 -20.03 -19.90 -12.86
C VAL A 198 -21.29 -19.68 -13.70
N ASP A 199 -22.22 -20.64 -13.67
CA ASP A 199 -23.51 -20.52 -14.36
C ASP A 199 -24.31 -19.36 -13.79
N ARG A 200 -24.36 -19.20 -12.46
CA ARG A 200 -25.02 -18.06 -11.82
C ARG A 200 -24.44 -16.72 -12.30
N MET A 201 -23.12 -16.59 -12.37
CA MET A 201 -22.47 -15.39 -12.88
C MET A 201 -22.83 -15.10 -14.35
N ASN A 202 -22.92 -16.13 -15.19
CA ASN A 202 -23.34 -16.00 -16.59
C ASN A 202 -24.78 -15.48 -16.72
N HIS A 203 -25.70 -15.97 -15.88
CA HIS A 203 -27.07 -15.48 -15.84
C HIS A 203 -27.16 -14.02 -15.39
N GLU A 204 -26.37 -13.61 -14.39
CA GLU A 204 -26.30 -12.21 -13.96
C GLU A 204 -25.70 -11.30 -15.04
N ALA A 205 -24.76 -11.80 -15.85
CA ALA A 205 -24.21 -11.05 -16.99
C ALA A 205 -25.29 -10.76 -18.06
N VAL A 206 -26.07 -11.78 -18.41
CA VAL A 206 -27.21 -11.62 -19.35
C VAL A 206 -28.24 -10.64 -18.79
N ARG A 207 -28.56 -10.74 -17.49
CA ARG A 207 -29.47 -9.82 -16.81
C ARG A 207 -28.95 -8.38 -16.86
N PHE A 208 -27.67 -8.16 -16.55
CA PHE A 208 -27.07 -6.82 -16.60
C PHE A 208 -27.20 -6.20 -18.00
N ILE A 209 -26.95 -6.97 -19.07
CA ILE A 209 -27.13 -6.52 -20.46
C ILE A 209 -28.59 -6.14 -20.72
N GLN A 210 -29.53 -6.97 -20.27
CA GLN A 210 -30.98 -6.73 -20.44
C GLN A 210 -31.41 -5.43 -19.74
N ASP A 211 -31.00 -5.25 -18.48
CA ASP A 211 -31.41 -4.12 -17.64
C ASP A 211 -30.79 -2.80 -18.13
N ASN A 212 -29.59 -2.85 -18.74
CA ASN A 212 -28.85 -1.66 -19.18
C ASN A 212 -28.92 -1.39 -20.69
N ARG A 213 -29.72 -2.13 -21.47
CA ARG A 213 -29.78 -2.03 -22.95
C ARG A 213 -29.98 -0.62 -23.51
N GLN A 214 -30.62 0.28 -22.75
CA GLN A 214 -30.90 1.65 -23.19
C GLN A 214 -29.72 2.63 -23.04
N ARG A 215 -28.65 2.25 -22.33
CA ARG A 215 -27.46 3.10 -22.09
C ARG A 215 -26.18 2.34 -22.45
N PRO A 216 -25.09 3.00 -22.90
CA PRO A 216 -23.81 2.34 -23.00
C PRO A 216 -23.44 1.75 -21.63
N PHE A 217 -22.83 0.57 -21.62
CA PHE A 217 -22.49 -0.11 -20.38
C PHE A 217 -21.09 -0.71 -20.43
N PHE A 218 -20.49 -0.82 -19.26
CA PHE A 218 -19.26 -1.55 -19.01
C PHE A 218 -19.55 -2.69 -18.04
N LEU A 219 -19.44 -3.92 -18.51
CA LEU A 219 -19.56 -5.11 -17.70
C LEU A 219 -18.19 -5.75 -17.51
N TYR A 220 -17.72 -5.78 -16.27
CA TYR A 220 -16.55 -6.54 -15.86
C TYR A 220 -16.99 -7.89 -15.28
N LEU A 221 -17.00 -8.94 -16.10
CA LEU A 221 -17.32 -10.30 -15.71
C LEU A 221 -16.04 -11.02 -15.28
N SER A 222 -15.79 -11.03 -13.98
CA SER A 222 -14.54 -11.49 -13.38
C SER A 222 -14.74 -12.85 -12.72
N HIS A 223 -14.55 -13.93 -13.47
CA HIS A 223 -14.74 -15.29 -12.94
C HIS A 223 -13.75 -15.63 -11.83
N PHE A 224 -14.21 -16.45 -10.88
CA PHE A 224 -13.33 -17.22 -9.98
C PHE A 224 -12.81 -18.48 -10.68
N ALA A 225 -13.51 -18.96 -11.70
CA ALA A 225 -13.04 -20.03 -12.54
C ALA A 225 -11.94 -19.50 -13.50
N THR A 226 -10.85 -20.22 -13.71
CA THR A 226 -10.54 -21.59 -13.31
C THR A 226 -9.53 -21.68 -12.16
N HIS A 227 -9.60 -20.78 -11.17
CA HIS A 227 -8.60 -20.69 -10.10
C HIS A 227 -8.19 -22.06 -9.58
N SER A 228 -6.89 -22.24 -9.31
CA SER A 228 -6.20 -23.50 -8.95
C SER A 228 -7.00 -24.55 -8.16
N ILE A 229 -7.93 -24.16 -7.29
CA ILE A 229 -8.78 -25.07 -6.53
C ILE A 229 -10.00 -25.45 -7.36
N LEU A 230 -9.80 -26.43 -8.26
CA LEU A 230 -10.77 -26.78 -9.29
C LEU A 230 -11.99 -27.55 -8.75
N ASN A 231 -13.17 -27.10 -9.15
CA ASN A 231 -14.45 -27.73 -8.79
C ASN A 231 -15.49 -27.49 -9.90
N GLY A 232 -15.38 -28.26 -10.99
CA GLY A 232 -16.30 -28.22 -12.13
C GLY A 232 -17.61 -29.00 -11.93
N ARG A 233 -18.61 -28.71 -12.77
CA ARG A 233 -19.96 -29.32 -12.72
C ARG A 233 -19.93 -30.84 -12.95
N PRO A 234 -20.53 -31.68 -12.07
CA PRO A 234 -20.34 -33.14 -12.11
C PRO A 234 -20.75 -33.81 -13.43
N ASP A 235 -21.83 -33.33 -14.08
CA ASP A 235 -22.31 -33.83 -15.37
C ASP A 235 -21.29 -33.57 -16.49
N ILE A 236 -20.69 -32.37 -16.53
CA ILE A 236 -19.67 -32.01 -17.52
C ILE A 236 -18.36 -32.76 -17.23
N VAL A 237 -17.95 -32.83 -15.96
CA VAL A 237 -16.77 -33.60 -15.52
C VAL A 237 -16.87 -35.06 -15.98
N ALA A 238 -18.04 -35.69 -15.78
CA ALA A 238 -18.28 -37.06 -16.21
C ALA A 238 -18.11 -37.24 -17.73
N ARG A 239 -18.50 -36.24 -18.53
CA ARG A 239 -18.29 -36.27 -19.99
C ARG A 239 -16.81 -36.18 -20.36
N TYR A 240 -16.03 -35.29 -19.74
CA TYR A 240 -14.60 -35.18 -20.01
C TYR A 240 -13.82 -36.41 -19.57
N ARG A 241 -14.20 -37.05 -18.46
CA ARG A 241 -13.62 -38.34 -18.03
C ARG A 241 -13.85 -39.45 -19.05
N LYS A 242 -15.02 -39.47 -19.71
CA LYS A 242 -15.31 -40.41 -20.80
C LYS A 242 -14.51 -40.08 -22.07
N LYS A 243 -14.21 -38.80 -22.30
CA LYS A 243 -13.43 -38.34 -23.46
C LYS A 243 -11.96 -38.75 -23.36
N HIS A 244 -11.35 -38.57 -22.20
CA HIS A 244 -9.96 -38.96 -21.96
C HIS A 244 -9.75 -39.27 -20.47
N ALA A 245 -8.92 -40.28 -20.20
CA ALA A 245 -8.53 -40.55 -18.83
C ALA A 245 -7.72 -39.37 -18.26
N PRO A 246 -8.08 -38.83 -17.09
CA PRO A 246 -7.31 -37.77 -16.46
C PRO A 246 -5.87 -38.21 -16.19
N GLY A 247 -4.92 -37.28 -16.34
CA GLY A 247 -3.54 -37.50 -15.94
C GLY A 247 -3.40 -37.74 -14.42
N PRO A 248 -2.23 -38.20 -13.96
CA PRO A 248 -2.02 -38.45 -12.53
C PRO A 248 -2.22 -37.17 -11.70
N SER A 249 -2.97 -37.29 -10.61
CA SER A 249 -3.14 -36.21 -9.65
C SER A 249 -1.82 -35.93 -8.93
N THR A 250 -1.45 -34.66 -8.82
CA THR A 250 -0.29 -34.24 -8.02
C THR A 250 -0.64 -33.98 -6.54
N ARG A 251 -1.90 -34.21 -6.14
CA ARG A 251 -2.39 -34.00 -4.76
C ARG A 251 -3.40 -35.07 -4.37
N GLU A 252 -3.29 -35.58 -3.15
CA GLU A 252 -4.15 -36.67 -2.66
C GLU A 252 -5.42 -36.19 -1.95
N LYS A 253 -5.44 -34.95 -1.43
CA LYS A 253 -6.55 -34.42 -0.62
C LYS A 253 -7.35 -33.36 -1.38
N CYS A 254 -8.65 -33.62 -1.56
CA CYS A 254 -9.62 -32.63 -2.04
C CYS A 254 -10.35 -31.96 -0.86
N TYR A 255 -9.74 -30.91 -0.29
CA TYR A 255 -10.34 -30.19 0.84
C TYR A 255 -11.72 -29.60 0.48
N LEU A 256 -11.91 -29.10 -0.76
CA LEU A 256 -13.21 -28.61 -1.22
C LEU A 256 -14.32 -29.66 -1.26
N CYS A 257 -13.96 -30.91 -1.58
CA CYS A 257 -14.90 -32.01 -1.63
C CYS A 257 -15.40 -32.30 -0.21
N GLU A 258 -14.47 -32.45 0.75
CA GLU A 258 -14.81 -32.60 2.17
C GLU A 258 -15.65 -31.42 2.69
N ASP A 259 -15.32 -30.20 2.28
CA ASP A 259 -15.98 -28.97 2.71
C ASP A 259 -17.41 -28.82 2.14
N SER A 260 -17.68 -29.43 0.98
CA SER A 260 -19.00 -29.42 0.32
C SER A 260 -19.82 -30.67 0.66
N GLY A 261 -19.34 -31.54 1.55
CA GLY A 261 -19.99 -32.81 1.88
C GLY A 261 -19.96 -33.84 0.74
N HIS A 262 -19.07 -33.67 -0.24
CA HIS A 262 -18.87 -34.62 -1.32
C HIS A 262 -17.75 -35.60 -0.98
N ALA A 263 -17.91 -36.88 -1.32
CA ALA A 263 -16.81 -37.83 -1.32
C ALA A 263 -15.77 -37.33 -2.34
N GLY A 264 -14.60 -36.90 -1.86
CA GLY A 264 -13.51 -36.50 -2.76
C GLY A 264 -13.09 -37.70 -3.60
N ASP A 265 -13.01 -37.50 -4.92
CA ASP A 265 -12.41 -38.48 -5.81
C ASP A 265 -10.91 -38.18 -5.88
N ALA A 266 -10.10 -39.09 -5.31
CA ALA A 266 -8.65 -38.97 -5.18
C ALA A 266 -7.93 -38.75 -6.52
N LEU A 267 -8.57 -39.05 -7.65
CA LEU A 267 -7.89 -39.13 -8.93
C LEU A 267 -7.77 -37.82 -9.71
N ASN A 268 -8.62 -36.79 -9.52
CA ASN A 268 -8.93 -35.93 -10.69
C ASN A 268 -9.01 -34.40 -10.51
N HIS A 269 -9.06 -33.87 -9.29
CA HIS A 269 -9.13 -32.40 -9.12
C HIS A 269 -7.83 -31.70 -9.51
N TRP A 270 -6.70 -32.40 -9.42
CA TRP A 270 -5.35 -31.84 -9.58
C TRP A 270 -4.53 -32.61 -10.62
N ALA A 271 -5.18 -33.15 -11.64
CA ALA A 271 -4.52 -33.74 -12.77
C ALA A 271 -3.74 -32.63 -13.51
N GLY A 272 -2.44 -32.84 -13.72
CA GLY A 272 -1.58 -31.89 -14.46
C GLY A 272 -1.77 -31.94 -15.97
N ASP A 273 -2.49 -32.95 -16.45
CA ASP A 273 -2.80 -33.14 -17.86
C ASP A 273 -4.23 -33.67 -18.02
N HIS A 274 -4.92 -33.26 -19.08
CA HIS A 274 -6.31 -33.62 -19.38
C HIS A 274 -7.26 -33.48 -18.16
N ASN A 275 -7.17 -32.37 -17.42
CA ASN A 275 -7.93 -32.18 -16.17
C ASN A 275 -9.43 -31.97 -16.44
N PRO A 276 -10.32 -32.91 -16.06
CA PRO A 276 -11.74 -32.83 -16.40
C PRO A 276 -12.49 -31.76 -15.60
N HIS A 277 -12.01 -31.40 -14.40
CA HIS A 277 -12.61 -30.31 -13.63
C HIS A 277 -12.26 -28.95 -14.21
N LEU A 278 -11.00 -28.75 -14.65
CA LEU A 278 -10.60 -27.57 -15.40
C LEU A 278 -11.45 -27.41 -16.66
N ALA A 279 -11.52 -28.46 -17.48
CA ALA A 279 -12.28 -28.47 -18.72
C ALA A 279 -13.77 -28.14 -18.48
N ALA A 280 -14.37 -28.70 -17.43
CA ALA A 280 -15.76 -28.42 -17.07
C ALA A 280 -15.99 -26.97 -16.60
N MET A 281 -15.07 -26.41 -15.81
CA MET A 281 -15.14 -25.01 -15.39
C MET A 281 -14.99 -24.07 -16.60
N LEU A 282 -14.05 -24.36 -17.49
CA LEU A 282 -13.80 -23.58 -18.69
C LEU A 282 -14.97 -23.64 -19.68
N GLU A 283 -15.57 -24.81 -19.87
CA GLU A 283 -16.77 -24.93 -20.71
C GLU A 283 -17.97 -24.15 -20.15
N SER A 284 -18.08 -24.04 -18.83
CA SER A 284 -19.11 -23.20 -18.20
C SER A 284 -18.88 -21.71 -18.49
N ILE A 285 -17.61 -21.24 -18.51
CA ILE A 285 -17.27 -19.87 -18.94
C ILE A 285 -17.60 -19.69 -20.43
N ASP A 286 -17.21 -20.65 -21.27
CA ASP A 286 -17.47 -20.63 -22.72
C ASP A 286 -18.97 -20.54 -23.04
N THR A 287 -19.78 -21.35 -22.35
CA THR A 287 -21.25 -21.29 -22.43
C THR A 287 -21.77 -19.90 -22.08
N GLY A 288 -21.21 -19.26 -21.05
CA GLY A 288 -21.51 -17.88 -20.67
C GLY A 288 -21.25 -16.87 -21.79
N VAL A 289 -20.12 -17.00 -22.50
CA VAL A 289 -19.81 -16.17 -23.68
C VAL A 289 -20.87 -16.37 -24.78
N GLY A 290 -21.29 -17.62 -25.02
CA GLY A 290 -22.40 -17.91 -25.92
C GLY A 290 -23.71 -17.22 -25.52
N MET A 291 -24.08 -17.29 -24.25
CA MET A 291 -25.27 -16.64 -23.69
C MET A 291 -25.21 -15.11 -23.84
N ILE A 292 -24.06 -14.50 -23.55
CA ILE A 292 -23.83 -13.05 -23.72
C ILE A 292 -24.03 -12.64 -25.17
N ARG A 293 -23.41 -13.35 -26.11
CA ARG A 293 -23.56 -13.07 -27.55
C ARG A 293 -25.02 -13.19 -28.01
N GLN A 294 -25.72 -14.22 -27.56
CA GLN A 294 -27.14 -14.39 -27.87
C GLN A 294 -27.99 -13.25 -27.30
N ALA A 295 -27.71 -12.81 -26.07
CA ALA A 295 -28.40 -11.67 -25.47
C ALA A 295 -28.15 -10.37 -26.23
N LEU A 296 -26.91 -10.10 -26.64
CA LEU A 296 -26.57 -8.94 -27.47
C LEU A 296 -27.29 -8.98 -28.82
N GLN A 297 -27.32 -10.14 -29.48
CA GLN A 297 -28.05 -10.31 -30.75
C GLN A 297 -29.55 -10.05 -30.57
N LYS A 298 -30.15 -10.66 -29.54
CA LYS A 298 -31.58 -10.54 -29.22
C LYS A 298 -32.00 -9.07 -28.98
N HIS A 299 -31.09 -8.26 -28.42
CA HIS A 299 -31.37 -6.87 -28.10
C HIS A 299 -30.81 -5.87 -29.12
N GLY A 300 -30.29 -6.33 -30.27
CA GLY A 300 -29.77 -5.44 -31.32
C GLY A 300 -28.50 -4.67 -30.89
N LEU A 301 -27.72 -5.22 -29.96
CA LEU A 301 -26.52 -4.58 -29.40
C LEU A 301 -25.22 -5.16 -29.96
N ALA A 302 -25.28 -6.27 -30.70
CA ALA A 302 -24.11 -7.04 -31.14
C ALA A 302 -23.09 -6.22 -31.95
N GLU A 303 -23.55 -5.43 -32.93
CA GLU A 303 -22.68 -4.66 -33.82
C GLU A 303 -21.92 -3.51 -33.12
N ASN A 304 -22.42 -3.04 -31.98
CA ASN A 304 -21.82 -1.93 -31.22
C ASN A 304 -21.43 -2.34 -29.80
N THR A 305 -20.86 -3.55 -29.66
CA THR A 305 -20.35 -4.05 -28.38
C THR A 305 -18.95 -4.64 -28.55
N ILE A 306 -18.01 -4.17 -27.75
CA ILE A 306 -16.68 -4.74 -27.62
C ILE A 306 -16.74 -5.88 -26.60
N ILE A 307 -16.28 -7.06 -27.00
CA ILE A 307 -16.09 -8.20 -26.09
C ILE A 307 -14.60 -8.51 -26.02
N VAL A 308 -14.03 -8.44 -24.81
CA VAL A 308 -12.66 -8.87 -24.52
C VAL A 308 -12.73 -10.10 -23.63
N PHE A 309 -12.00 -11.15 -24.00
CA PHE A 309 -11.77 -12.33 -23.15
C PHE A 309 -10.28 -12.45 -22.83
N THR A 310 -9.91 -12.68 -21.57
CA THR A 310 -8.51 -12.95 -21.18
C THR A 310 -8.38 -13.64 -19.81
N SER A 311 -7.14 -13.78 -19.30
CA SER A 311 -6.78 -14.31 -17.98
C SER A 311 -5.96 -13.29 -17.17
N ASP A 312 -6.01 -13.36 -15.84
CA ASP A 312 -5.26 -12.45 -14.96
C ASP A 312 -3.78 -12.82 -14.76
N ASN A 313 -3.45 -14.09 -14.95
CA ASN A 313 -2.08 -14.59 -14.96
C ASN A 313 -2.05 -15.95 -15.67
N GLY A 314 -0.84 -16.45 -15.91
CA GLY A 314 -0.66 -17.82 -16.37
C GLY A 314 -1.18 -18.85 -15.36
N GLY A 315 -1.45 -20.06 -15.84
CA GLY A 315 -2.06 -21.10 -15.01
C GLY A 315 -1.08 -21.79 -14.07
N GLU A 316 -1.59 -22.45 -13.02
CA GLU A 316 -0.77 -23.27 -12.13
C GLU A 316 -0.31 -24.55 -12.86
N THR A 317 1.00 -24.74 -12.98
CA THR A 317 1.63 -25.83 -13.75
C THR A 317 1.26 -27.25 -13.33
N LYS A 318 0.61 -27.42 -12.16
CA LYS A 318 0.15 -28.71 -11.65
C LYS A 318 -1.27 -29.06 -12.08
N VAL A 319 -2.02 -28.12 -12.64
CA VAL A 319 -3.44 -28.31 -13.01
C VAL A 319 -3.82 -27.72 -14.36
N THR A 320 -2.98 -26.86 -14.94
CA THR A 320 -3.17 -26.25 -16.25
C THR A 320 -1.96 -26.47 -17.16
N SER A 321 -2.16 -26.39 -18.47
CA SER A 321 -1.15 -26.30 -19.51
C SER A 321 -0.82 -24.85 -19.88
N ASN A 322 0.46 -24.50 -19.74
CA ASN A 322 1.04 -23.29 -20.34
C ASN A 322 1.88 -23.64 -21.59
N ALA A 323 1.84 -24.89 -22.06
CA ALA A 323 2.76 -25.36 -23.10
C ALA A 323 2.65 -24.52 -24.40
N PRO A 324 3.76 -24.22 -25.09
CA PRO A 324 5.14 -24.62 -24.80
C PRO A 324 5.88 -23.69 -23.81
N LEU A 325 5.20 -22.74 -23.20
CA LEU A 325 5.80 -21.70 -22.36
C LEU A 325 6.30 -22.27 -21.03
N ARG A 326 7.41 -21.73 -20.52
CA ARG A 326 8.01 -22.15 -19.24
C ARG A 326 7.31 -21.50 -18.07
N GLY A 327 7.15 -22.27 -16.99
CA GLY A 327 6.59 -21.78 -15.73
C GLY A 327 5.07 -21.63 -15.75
N GLY A 328 4.57 -20.89 -14.77
CA GLY A 328 3.14 -20.71 -14.51
C GLY A 328 2.90 -19.64 -13.46
N LYS A 329 1.69 -19.62 -12.89
CA LYS A 329 1.31 -18.69 -11.81
C LYS A 329 2.45 -18.48 -10.80
N SER A 330 2.67 -17.21 -10.43
CA SER A 330 3.76 -16.68 -9.59
C SER A 330 5.16 -16.59 -10.22
N GLN A 331 5.38 -17.04 -11.45
CA GLN A 331 6.69 -17.02 -12.10
C GLN A 331 6.73 -15.97 -13.23
N LEU A 332 7.86 -15.26 -13.38
CA LEU A 332 8.04 -14.25 -14.44
C LEU A 332 8.43 -14.84 -15.82
N TYR A 333 8.54 -16.16 -15.91
CA TYR A 333 8.64 -16.87 -17.18
C TYR A 333 7.34 -16.71 -18.00
N GLU A 334 7.42 -16.89 -19.32
CA GLU A 334 6.32 -16.71 -20.29
C GLU A 334 5.04 -17.41 -19.84
N GLY A 335 5.13 -18.63 -19.28
CA GLY A 335 3.97 -19.40 -18.84
C GLY A 335 3.26 -18.80 -17.62
N GLY A 336 3.87 -17.87 -16.88
CA GLY A 336 3.25 -17.19 -15.75
C GLY A 336 2.68 -15.81 -16.05
N ILE A 337 3.15 -15.16 -17.13
CA ILE A 337 2.76 -13.79 -17.49
C ILE A 337 2.13 -13.64 -18.86
N ARG A 338 2.30 -14.57 -19.80
CA ARG A 338 1.64 -14.55 -21.10
C ARG A 338 0.29 -15.25 -21.00
N VAL A 339 -0.77 -14.57 -21.43
CA VAL A 339 -2.17 -15.00 -21.24
C VAL A 339 -2.91 -15.02 -22.56
N PRO A 340 -3.95 -15.86 -22.73
CA PRO A 340 -4.78 -15.80 -23.93
C PRO A 340 -5.55 -14.47 -23.91
N MET A 341 -5.75 -13.86 -25.08
CA MET A 341 -6.56 -12.65 -25.20
C MET A 341 -7.26 -12.61 -26.57
N ILE A 342 -8.58 -12.46 -26.52
CA ILE A 342 -9.45 -12.37 -27.70
C ILE A 342 -10.22 -11.06 -27.62
N VAL A 343 -10.28 -10.33 -28.73
CA VAL A 343 -11.06 -9.09 -28.85
C VAL A 343 -11.99 -9.22 -30.03
N CYS A 344 -13.28 -8.98 -29.83
CA CYS A 344 -14.27 -8.91 -30.89
C CYS A 344 -15.00 -7.57 -30.82
N TRP A 345 -15.04 -6.86 -31.94
CA TRP A 345 -15.83 -5.64 -32.13
C TRP A 345 -16.26 -5.58 -33.60
N PRO A 346 -17.48 -6.04 -33.93
CA PRO A 346 -17.95 -6.11 -35.31
C PRO A 346 -17.85 -4.75 -36.02
N GLY A 347 -17.45 -4.76 -37.29
CA GLY A 347 -17.26 -3.55 -38.10
C GLY A 347 -16.01 -2.71 -37.78
N HIS A 348 -15.30 -2.99 -36.69
CA HIS A 348 -14.12 -2.23 -36.26
C HIS A 348 -12.85 -3.07 -36.13
N VAL A 349 -12.98 -4.31 -35.64
CA VAL A 349 -11.88 -5.28 -35.55
C VAL A 349 -12.01 -6.27 -36.71
N PRO A 350 -10.99 -6.42 -37.58
CA PRO A 350 -11.04 -7.37 -38.67
C PRO A 350 -11.20 -8.82 -38.18
N ALA A 351 -12.25 -9.49 -38.64
CA ALA A 351 -12.56 -10.86 -38.23
C ALA A 351 -11.50 -11.87 -38.70
N GLY A 352 -11.22 -12.86 -37.86
CA GLY A 352 -10.33 -13.98 -38.17
C GLY A 352 -8.86 -13.60 -38.21
N THR A 353 -8.48 -12.47 -37.59
CA THR A 353 -7.10 -11.98 -37.59
C THR A 353 -6.34 -12.39 -36.33
N GLU A 354 -5.01 -12.35 -36.44
CA GLU A 354 -4.10 -12.59 -35.33
C GLU A 354 -3.10 -11.43 -35.20
N SER A 355 -2.69 -11.12 -33.96
CA SER A 355 -1.56 -10.25 -33.71
C SER A 355 -0.59 -10.86 -32.70
N ALA A 356 0.68 -10.95 -33.10
CA ALA A 356 1.80 -11.29 -32.23
C ALA A 356 2.45 -10.05 -31.60
N ARG A 357 1.80 -8.88 -31.62
CA ARG A 357 2.36 -7.69 -30.98
C ARG A 357 2.32 -7.82 -29.46
N PRO A 358 3.44 -7.56 -28.76
CA PRO A 358 3.44 -7.51 -27.30
C PRO A 358 2.49 -6.43 -26.80
N THR A 359 1.52 -6.83 -25.99
CA THR A 359 0.60 -5.93 -25.27
C THR A 359 0.60 -6.32 -23.80
N SER A 360 0.26 -5.39 -22.91
CA SER A 360 0.09 -5.68 -21.48
C SER A 360 -1.28 -5.25 -20.99
N ASN A 361 -1.83 -5.88 -19.95
CA ASN A 361 -3.13 -5.49 -19.43
C ASN A 361 -3.18 -4.04 -18.87
N VAL A 362 -2.03 -3.40 -18.59
CA VAL A 362 -1.98 -1.94 -18.32
C VAL A 362 -2.46 -1.11 -19.51
N ASP A 363 -2.36 -1.63 -20.74
CA ASP A 363 -2.79 -0.97 -21.98
C ASP A 363 -4.31 -0.99 -22.17
N VAL A 364 -5.02 -1.89 -21.47
CA VAL A 364 -6.48 -2.04 -21.64
C VAL A 364 -7.21 -0.77 -21.23
N TYR A 365 -6.83 -0.13 -20.13
CA TYR A 365 -7.45 1.12 -19.66
C TYR A 365 -7.43 2.21 -20.75
N PRO A 366 -6.27 2.67 -21.25
CA PRO A 366 -6.26 3.72 -22.28
C PRO A 366 -6.85 3.24 -23.61
N THR A 367 -6.79 1.94 -23.92
CA THR A 367 -7.37 1.40 -25.15
C THR A 367 -8.90 1.47 -25.14
N LEU A 368 -9.54 1.06 -24.04
CA LEU A 368 -10.99 1.10 -23.92
C LEU A 368 -11.53 2.53 -23.84
N LEU A 369 -10.81 3.45 -23.18
CA LEU A 369 -11.16 4.87 -23.23
C LEU A 369 -11.05 5.42 -24.65
N ALA A 370 -9.98 5.10 -25.39
CA ALA A 370 -9.83 5.52 -26.78
C ALA A 370 -10.95 4.95 -27.67
N ALA A 371 -11.32 3.68 -27.51
CA ALA A 371 -12.42 3.05 -28.23
C ALA A 371 -13.79 3.71 -27.93
N ALA A 372 -13.97 4.19 -26.70
CA ALA A 372 -15.15 4.94 -26.27
C ALA A 372 -15.07 6.45 -26.61
N ASN A 373 -14.00 6.91 -27.26
CA ASN A 373 -13.71 8.33 -27.52
C ASN A 373 -13.68 9.21 -26.23
N ILE A 374 -13.16 8.65 -25.14
CA ILE A 374 -12.99 9.31 -23.85
C ILE A 374 -11.52 9.64 -23.63
N LYS A 375 -11.24 10.86 -23.15
CA LYS A 375 -9.87 11.25 -22.75
C LYS A 375 -9.59 10.76 -21.31
N PRO A 376 -8.38 10.24 -21.02
CA PRO A 376 -7.98 9.92 -19.67
C PRO A 376 -8.03 11.12 -18.72
N ASP A 377 -8.11 10.85 -17.41
CA ASP A 377 -7.99 11.88 -16.38
C ASP A 377 -6.56 12.48 -16.43
N PRO A 378 -6.40 13.79 -16.67
CA PRO A 378 -5.09 14.41 -16.81
C PRO A 378 -4.29 14.43 -15.50
N SER A 379 -4.93 14.20 -14.34
CA SER A 379 -4.25 14.11 -13.05
C SER A 379 -3.62 12.74 -12.80
N GLN A 380 -3.99 11.72 -13.57
CA GLN A 380 -3.50 10.36 -13.43
C GLN A 380 -2.32 10.10 -14.37
N THR A 381 -1.19 9.65 -13.82
CA THR A 381 -0.10 9.12 -14.64
C THR A 381 -0.48 7.73 -15.14
N LEU A 382 -0.65 7.56 -16.44
CA LEU A 382 -0.83 6.25 -17.06
C LEU A 382 0.53 5.64 -17.45
N ASP A 383 0.69 4.35 -17.19
CA ASP A 383 1.85 3.57 -17.67
C ASP A 383 1.52 2.77 -18.94
N GLY A 384 0.24 2.44 -19.13
CA GLY A 384 -0.27 1.84 -20.35
C GLY A 384 -0.38 2.84 -21.50
N VAL A 385 -0.35 2.32 -22.72
CA VAL A 385 -0.60 3.06 -23.96
C VAL A 385 -1.77 2.45 -24.69
N SER A 386 -2.54 3.25 -25.43
CA SER A 386 -3.64 2.70 -26.23
C SER A 386 -3.08 1.79 -27.33
N THR A 387 -3.52 0.54 -27.34
CA THR A 387 -3.22 -0.47 -28.36
C THR A 387 -4.37 -0.61 -29.36
N LEU A 388 -5.26 0.40 -29.46
CA LEU A 388 -6.45 0.32 -30.33
C LEU A 388 -6.08 0.04 -31.79
N SER A 389 -4.96 0.60 -32.28
CA SER A 389 -4.45 0.30 -33.62
C SER A 389 -4.01 -1.15 -33.80
N THR A 390 -3.58 -1.84 -32.74
CA THR A 390 -3.31 -3.28 -32.80
C THR A 390 -4.61 -4.07 -33.01
N TRP A 391 -5.75 -3.53 -32.57
CA TRP A 391 -7.06 -4.15 -32.75
C TRP A 391 -7.66 -3.88 -34.12
N THR A 392 -7.59 -2.63 -34.59
CA THR A 392 -8.25 -2.21 -35.84
C THR A 392 -7.39 -2.42 -37.08
N THR A 393 -6.06 -2.39 -36.95
CA THR A 393 -5.10 -2.59 -38.04
C THR A 393 -3.95 -3.54 -37.63
N PRO A 394 -4.25 -4.81 -37.28
CA PRO A 394 -3.29 -5.76 -36.71
C PRO A 394 -2.02 -5.99 -37.55
N GLY A 395 -2.08 -5.76 -38.87
CA GLY A 395 -0.94 -5.87 -39.79
C GLY A 395 -0.03 -4.63 -39.88
N THR A 396 -0.45 -3.44 -39.44
CA THR A 396 0.29 -2.18 -39.66
C THR A 396 1.34 -1.92 -38.59
N PRO A 397 2.67 -1.96 -38.87
CA PRO A 397 3.70 -1.83 -37.84
C PRO A 397 3.50 -0.62 -36.93
N THR A 398 3.63 -0.82 -35.63
CA THR A 398 3.59 0.25 -34.60
C THR A 398 4.89 0.23 -33.81
N ALA A 399 5.28 1.38 -33.25
CA ALA A 399 6.48 1.46 -32.40
C ALA A 399 6.37 0.44 -31.25
N GLN A 400 7.40 -0.40 -31.12
CA GLN A 400 7.52 -1.32 -29.99
C GLN A 400 8.02 -0.55 -28.77
N ARG A 401 7.51 -0.91 -27.59
CA ARG A 401 7.96 -0.39 -26.30
C ARG A 401 8.38 -1.54 -25.40
N PRO A 402 9.30 -1.31 -24.45
CA PRO A 402 9.58 -2.31 -23.44
C PRO A 402 8.37 -2.53 -22.52
N ILE A 403 8.13 -3.77 -22.12
CA ILE A 403 7.19 -4.17 -21.07
C ILE A 403 8.00 -4.58 -19.85
N PHE A 404 7.53 -4.22 -18.66
CA PHE A 404 8.28 -4.37 -17.42
C PHE A 404 7.48 -5.12 -16.35
N TRP A 405 8.20 -5.83 -15.49
CA TRP A 405 7.65 -6.53 -14.32
C TRP A 405 8.51 -6.28 -13.09
N HIS A 406 7.85 -6.13 -11.95
CA HIS A 406 8.50 -5.97 -10.64
C HIS A 406 7.74 -6.78 -9.60
N TYR A 407 8.34 -7.89 -9.18
CA TYR A 407 7.70 -8.90 -8.32
C TYR A 407 8.62 -9.28 -7.15
N PRO A 408 8.90 -8.35 -6.23
CA PRO A 408 9.69 -8.64 -5.05
C PRO A 408 8.88 -9.48 -4.06
N LEU A 409 9.46 -10.60 -3.62
CA LEU A 409 8.91 -11.47 -2.61
C LEU A 409 9.85 -11.57 -1.41
N ASP A 410 9.27 -11.67 -0.20
CA ASP A 410 10.02 -11.95 1.03
C ASP A 410 10.64 -13.34 1.04
N ARG A 411 9.99 -14.28 0.36
CA ARG A 411 10.39 -15.67 0.24
C ARG A 411 9.82 -16.26 -1.05
N PRO A 412 10.40 -17.35 -1.58
CA PRO A 412 9.82 -18.03 -2.73
C PRO A 412 8.34 -18.36 -2.51
N HIS A 413 7.54 -18.08 -3.54
CA HIS A 413 6.13 -18.40 -3.55
C HIS A 413 5.93 -19.92 -3.56
N PHE A 414 4.85 -20.42 -2.95
CA PHE A 414 4.58 -21.86 -2.87
C PHE A 414 4.30 -22.52 -4.23
N LEU A 415 4.12 -21.72 -5.29
CA LEU A 415 4.00 -22.14 -6.70
C LEU A 415 5.31 -21.96 -7.50
N GLY A 416 6.44 -21.75 -6.82
CA GLY A 416 7.77 -21.69 -7.43
C GLY A 416 8.24 -20.30 -7.86
N GLY A 417 7.39 -19.26 -7.73
CA GLY A 417 7.78 -17.87 -7.95
C GLY A 417 8.96 -17.43 -7.09
N ARG A 418 9.91 -16.71 -7.68
CA ARG A 418 11.07 -16.12 -6.99
C ARG A 418 11.00 -14.60 -7.00
N SER A 419 11.59 -13.99 -5.97
CA SER A 419 11.72 -12.53 -5.88
C SER A 419 12.52 -12.01 -7.08
N SER A 420 11.86 -11.30 -7.99
CA SER A 420 12.46 -10.98 -9.29
C SER A 420 11.84 -9.76 -9.98
N GLY A 421 12.55 -9.24 -10.97
CA GLY A 421 12.05 -8.27 -11.94
C GLY A 421 12.33 -8.75 -13.36
N ALA A 422 11.58 -8.25 -14.33
CA ALA A 422 11.81 -8.61 -15.73
C ALA A 422 11.56 -7.43 -16.68
N ILE A 423 12.19 -7.48 -17.85
CA ILE A 423 11.96 -6.57 -18.96
C ILE A 423 11.88 -7.39 -20.25
N ARG A 424 10.91 -7.08 -21.10
CA ARG A 424 10.86 -7.52 -22.50
C ARG A 424 11.02 -6.30 -23.38
N ASP A 425 12.02 -6.29 -24.25
CA ASP A 425 12.28 -5.21 -25.20
C ASP A 425 12.50 -5.82 -26.60
N GLY A 426 11.47 -5.72 -27.44
CA GLY A 426 11.38 -6.49 -28.67
C GLY A 426 11.31 -8.00 -28.39
N ASP A 427 12.19 -8.76 -29.04
CA ASP A 427 12.28 -10.22 -28.89
C ASP A 427 13.17 -10.65 -27.72
N TRP A 428 13.82 -9.71 -27.04
CA TRP A 428 14.69 -10.01 -25.92
C TRP A 428 13.99 -9.83 -24.59
N LYS A 429 14.17 -10.82 -23.71
CA LYS A 429 13.66 -10.78 -22.34
C LYS A 429 14.78 -11.03 -21.34
N LEU A 430 14.84 -10.23 -20.29
CA LEU A 430 15.74 -10.41 -19.16
C LEU A 430 14.92 -10.63 -17.89
N ILE A 431 15.31 -11.61 -17.09
CA ILE A 431 14.83 -11.80 -15.71
C ILE A 431 16.00 -11.56 -14.76
N GLU A 432 15.81 -10.66 -13.79
CA GLU A 432 16.74 -10.38 -12.70
C GLU A 432 16.19 -10.99 -11.40
N PHE A 433 16.95 -11.87 -10.76
CA PHE A 433 16.59 -12.49 -9.49
C PHE A 433 17.17 -11.69 -8.32
N PHE A 434 16.32 -11.17 -7.43
CA PHE A 434 16.74 -10.28 -6.35
C PHE A 434 17.40 -11.02 -5.17
N ASP A 435 17.09 -12.31 -5.02
CA ASP A 435 17.63 -13.17 -3.97
C ASP A 435 19.10 -13.56 -4.24
N SER A 436 19.44 -13.91 -5.49
CA SER A 436 20.80 -14.30 -5.89
C SER A 436 21.60 -13.20 -6.58
N GLY A 437 20.94 -12.16 -7.09
CA GLY A 437 21.55 -11.17 -8.00
C GLY A 437 21.83 -11.72 -9.41
N SER A 438 21.46 -12.97 -9.69
CA SER A 438 21.68 -13.60 -11.00
C SER A 438 20.68 -13.10 -12.03
N ARG A 439 21.03 -13.24 -13.31
CA ARG A 439 20.21 -12.82 -14.45
C ARG A 439 20.10 -13.94 -15.47
N GLU A 440 18.95 -14.04 -16.11
CA GLU A 440 18.70 -14.92 -17.25
C GLU A 440 18.25 -14.08 -18.45
N LEU A 441 18.80 -14.36 -19.64
CA LEU A 441 18.51 -13.64 -20.88
C LEU A 441 17.98 -14.62 -21.94
N PHE A 442 16.85 -14.28 -22.56
CA PHE A 442 16.17 -15.11 -23.56
C PHE A 442 15.88 -14.33 -24.85
N HIS A 443 15.94 -15.03 -25.98
CA HIS A 443 15.45 -14.53 -27.27
C HIS A 443 14.14 -15.25 -27.62
N LEU A 444 13.01 -14.58 -27.37
CA LEU A 444 11.67 -15.20 -27.37
C LEU A 444 11.16 -15.59 -28.75
N ALA A 445 11.68 -14.98 -29.83
CA ALA A 445 11.32 -15.35 -31.19
C ALA A 445 11.82 -16.77 -31.54
N ASP A 446 13.01 -17.14 -31.06
CA ASP A 446 13.61 -18.46 -31.30
C ASP A 446 13.31 -19.45 -30.16
N ASP A 447 13.17 -18.95 -28.92
CA ASP A 447 12.94 -19.76 -27.72
C ASP A 447 11.79 -19.19 -26.87
N PRO A 448 10.53 -19.36 -27.29
CA PRO A 448 9.36 -18.98 -26.48
C PRO A 448 9.23 -19.84 -25.21
N SER A 449 9.99 -20.93 -25.10
CA SER A 449 10.02 -21.81 -23.94
C SER A 449 11.07 -21.44 -22.91
N GLU A 450 11.87 -20.39 -23.13
CA GLU A 450 12.89 -19.87 -22.21
C GLU A 450 13.78 -20.99 -21.63
N ARG A 451 14.19 -21.94 -22.47
CA ARG A 451 15.04 -23.08 -22.08
C ARG A 451 16.52 -22.73 -22.14
N LYS A 452 16.92 -21.85 -23.06
CA LYS A 452 18.32 -21.50 -23.31
C LYS A 452 18.63 -20.12 -22.73
N ASP A 453 19.25 -20.09 -21.56
CA ASP A 453 19.81 -18.85 -21.01
C ASP A 453 21.03 -18.40 -21.84
N LEU A 454 20.96 -17.18 -22.36
CA LEU A 454 21.98 -16.52 -23.17
C LEU A 454 22.79 -15.48 -22.38
N SER A 455 22.56 -15.34 -21.07
CA SER A 455 23.18 -14.29 -20.23
C SER A 455 24.71 -14.32 -20.26
N ALA A 456 25.30 -15.52 -20.25
CA ALA A 456 26.75 -15.71 -20.36
C ALA A 456 27.28 -15.56 -21.81
N GLN A 457 26.43 -15.79 -22.81
CA GLN A 457 26.79 -15.70 -24.23
C GLN A 457 26.71 -14.25 -24.75
N ASP A 458 25.79 -13.44 -24.20
CA ASP A 458 25.64 -12.02 -24.52
C ASP A 458 25.47 -11.14 -23.26
N PRO A 459 26.55 -10.96 -22.49
CA PRO A 459 26.52 -10.16 -21.27
C PRO A 459 26.23 -8.68 -21.56
N VAL A 460 26.66 -8.18 -22.72
CA VAL A 460 26.44 -6.78 -23.13
C VAL A 460 24.95 -6.47 -23.25
N ARG A 461 24.17 -7.35 -23.89
CA ARG A 461 22.72 -7.18 -23.98
C ARG A 461 22.05 -7.36 -22.62
N ALA A 462 22.51 -8.32 -21.82
CA ALA A 462 21.99 -8.53 -20.47
C ALA A 462 22.16 -7.26 -19.61
N ASP A 463 23.34 -6.64 -19.63
CA ASP A 463 23.61 -5.39 -18.92
C ASP A 463 22.78 -4.22 -19.44
N LYS A 464 22.62 -4.10 -20.76
CA LYS A 464 21.78 -3.06 -21.37
C LYS A 464 20.31 -3.16 -20.92
N LEU A 465 19.75 -4.37 -20.91
CA LEU A 465 18.38 -4.59 -20.45
C LEU A 465 18.25 -4.40 -18.92
N ALA A 466 19.25 -4.83 -18.15
CA ALA A 466 19.28 -4.61 -16.71
C ALA A 466 19.30 -3.12 -16.36
N ALA A 467 20.08 -2.32 -17.09
CA ALA A 467 20.12 -0.86 -16.94
C ALA A 467 18.76 -0.22 -17.27
N LYS A 468 18.08 -0.65 -18.34
CA LYS A 468 16.71 -0.19 -18.67
C LYS A 468 15.71 -0.55 -17.58
N LEU A 469 15.76 -1.79 -17.06
CA LEU A 469 14.89 -2.24 -15.97
C LEU A 469 15.14 -1.43 -14.68
N ALA A 470 16.40 -1.15 -14.35
CA ALA A 470 16.75 -0.29 -13.22
C ALA A 470 16.22 1.14 -13.41
N ALA A 471 16.42 1.74 -14.58
CA ALA A 471 15.93 3.08 -14.89
C ALA A 471 14.39 3.18 -14.82
N TRP A 472 13.67 2.17 -15.32
CA TRP A 472 12.21 2.12 -15.21
C TRP A 472 11.75 2.01 -13.75
N ARG A 473 12.40 1.17 -12.93
CA ARG A 473 12.08 1.06 -11.48
C ARG A 473 12.25 2.40 -10.77
N GLU A 474 13.28 3.17 -11.12
CA GLU A 474 13.48 4.53 -10.60
C GLU A 474 12.34 5.47 -11.05
N GLN A 475 11.98 5.46 -12.34
CA GLN A 475 10.91 6.29 -12.90
C GLN A 475 9.54 6.04 -12.23
N VAL A 476 9.21 4.78 -11.93
CA VAL A 476 7.93 4.42 -11.30
C VAL A 476 8.01 4.43 -9.76
N SER A 477 9.16 4.80 -9.18
CA SER A 477 9.42 4.71 -7.74
C SER A 477 9.11 3.33 -7.16
N ALA A 478 9.53 2.27 -7.86
CA ALA A 478 9.27 0.89 -7.49
C ALA A 478 9.85 0.58 -6.09
N ARG A 479 9.00 0.06 -5.21
CA ARG A 479 9.36 -0.33 -3.83
C ARG A 479 9.89 -1.75 -3.82
N ARG A 480 11.00 -2.00 -3.11
CA ARG A 480 11.52 -3.35 -2.86
C ARG A 480 11.70 -3.53 -1.36
N PRO A 481 10.70 -4.12 -0.65
CA PRO A 481 10.86 -4.45 0.75
C PRO A 481 12.05 -5.39 0.93
N SER A 482 12.89 -5.12 1.94
CA SER A 482 13.96 -6.04 2.26
C SER A 482 13.40 -7.29 2.96
N PRO A 483 13.80 -8.50 2.51
CA PRO A 483 13.45 -9.75 3.18
C PRO A 483 13.84 -9.74 4.67
N PRO A 484 13.05 -10.37 5.55
CA PRO A 484 13.38 -10.48 6.97
C PRO A 484 14.69 -11.25 7.20
N LEU A 485 15.55 -10.75 8.09
CA LEU A 485 16.85 -11.34 8.41
C LEU A 485 16.82 -12.19 9.68
N ILE A 486 16.12 -11.75 10.73
CA ILE A 486 16.16 -12.38 12.06
C ILE A 486 14.79 -12.82 12.57
N THR A 487 13.72 -12.38 11.92
CA THR A 487 12.33 -12.73 12.22
C THR A 487 11.67 -13.51 11.09
N ASN A 488 10.74 -14.40 11.43
CA ASN A 488 9.78 -14.96 10.48
C ASN A 488 8.40 -14.33 10.77
N PRO A 489 7.87 -13.50 9.85
CA PRO A 489 6.56 -12.86 10.02
C PRO A 489 5.43 -13.89 10.18
N ARG A 490 4.51 -13.61 11.10
CA ARG A 490 3.37 -14.46 11.43
C ARG A 490 2.06 -13.74 11.10
N GLN A 491 1.28 -13.38 12.11
CA GLN A 491 -0.02 -12.75 11.96
C GLN A 491 0.12 -11.23 11.85
N LEU A 492 -0.67 -10.62 10.95
CA LEU A 492 -0.82 -9.18 10.89
C LEU A 492 -1.48 -8.69 12.19
N TYR A 493 -0.79 -7.83 12.94
CA TYR A 493 -1.28 -7.22 14.17
C TYR A 493 -2.03 -5.91 13.90
N PHE A 494 -1.50 -5.12 12.97
CA PHE A 494 -2.06 -3.83 12.58
C PHE A 494 -1.52 -3.44 11.21
N ALA A 495 -2.36 -2.83 10.38
CA ALA A 495 -1.86 -2.07 9.24
C ALA A 495 -2.81 -0.97 8.80
N ASP A 496 -2.28 0.02 8.07
CA ASP A 496 -3.03 1.14 7.52
C ASP A 496 -2.34 1.67 6.24
N HIS A 497 -3.16 2.02 5.25
CA HIS A 497 -2.78 2.56 3.94
C HIS A 497 -3.39 3.93 3.68
N PHE A 498 -4.00 4.54 4.71
CA PHE A 498 -4.49 5.91 4.76
C PHE A 498 -5.42 6.34 3.61
N ALA A 499 -6.05 5.37 2.94
CA ALA A 499 -7.04 5.62 1.91
C ALA A 499 -8.20 6.47 2.49
N ALA A 500 -8.73 7.37 1.66
CA ALA A 500 -9.78 8.27 2.08
C ALA A 500 -11.01 7.48 2.54
N GLY A 501 -11.54 7.79 3.72
CA GLY A 501 -12.65 7.04 4.34
C GLY A 501 -12.24 5.77 5.09
N HIS A 502 -11.00 5.31 4.94
CA HIS A 502 -10.50 4.02 5.46
C HIS A 502 -9.25 4.19 6.35
N VAL A 503 -9.17 5.31 7.07
CA VAL A 503 -8.08 5.51 8.05
C VAL A 503 -8.49 4.85 9.37
N SER A 504 -7.65 3.99 9.94
CA SER A 504 -7.98 3.28 11.17
C SER A 504 -8.24 4.24 12.32
N SER A 505 -9.33 3.99 13.06
CA SER A 505 -9.68 4.73 14.27
C SER A 505 -8.67 4.51 15.41
N ARG A 506 -7.76 3.53 15.28
CA ARG A 506 -6.69 3.24 16.24
C ARG A 506 -5.58 4.28 16.22
N TRP A 507 -5.53 5.18 15.24
CA TRP A 507 -4.61 6.31 15.28
C TRP A 507 -5.09 7.41 16.23
N HIS A 508 -4.14 7.98 16.97
CA HIS A 508 -4.31 9.22 17.72
C HIS A 508 -3.49 10.33 17.03
N PHE A 509 -4.19 11.15 16.25
CA PHE A 509 -3.62 12.29 15.53
C PHE A 509 -3.38 13.46 16.47
N THR A 510 -2.19 14.06 16.37
CA THR A 510 -1.95 15.39 16.93
C THR A 510 -2.18 16.45 15.84
N ARG A 511 -2.25 17.74 16.21
CA ARG A 511 -2.66 18.85 15.31
C ARG A 511 -1.89 18.94 13.98
N ASN A 512 -0.68 18.40 13.92
CA ASN A 512 0.21 18.51 12.76
C ASN A 512 0.33 17.22 11.94
N TRP A 513 -0.60 16.28 12.14
CA TRP A 513 -0.70 15.04 11.38
C TRP A 513 -2.09 14.94 10.75
N TRP A 514 -2.14 14.58 9.47
CA TRP A 514 -3.39 14.43 8.72
C TRP A 514 -3.25 13.38 7.61
N THR A 515 -4.35 12.99 7.00
CA THR A 515 -4.33 12.13 5.81
C THR A 515 -4.81 12.88 4.58
N GLU A 516 -4.17 12.63 3.44
CA GLU A 516 -4.47 13.28 2.17
C GLU A 516 -4.03 12.40 1.01
N ASN A 517 -4.89 12.22 0.01
CA ASN A 517 -4.61 11.44 -1.20
C ASN A 517 -4.00 10.05 -0.92
N GLY A 518 -4.56 9.33 0.06
CA GLY A 518 -4.10 7.98 0.40
C GLY A 518 -2.80 7.92 1.18
N VAL A 519 -2.31 9.04 1.74
CA VAL A 519 -1.08 9.03 2.55
C VAL A 519 -1.26 9.75 3.88
N LEU A 520 -0.48 9.33 4.87
CA LEU A 520 -0.33 10.02 6.15
C LEU A 520 0.76 11.08 6.02
N LEU A 521 0.42 12.31 6.36
CA LEU A 521 1.33 13.44 6.35
C LEU A 521 1.59 13.90 7.78
N GLY A 522 2.86 14.13 8.11
CA GLY A 522 3.28 14.65 9.40
C GLY A 522 4.17 15.87 9.21
N GLN A 523 3.85 16.96 9.88
CA GLN A 523 4.65 18.18 9.89
C GLN A 523 5.09 18.51 11.33
N GLY A 524 6.35 18.88 11.50
CA GLY A 524 6.82 19.50 12.73
C GLY A 524 6.90 21.03 12.57
N PRO A 525 6.50 21.85 13.55
CA PRO A 525 7.19 23.12 13.76
C PRO A 525 8.67 22.84 14.11
N ASP A 526 9.43 23.85 14.54
CA ASP A 526 10.78 23.59 15.10
C ASP A 526 10.76 22.58 16.28
N LYS A 527 9.59 22.32 16.87
CA LYS A 527 9.36 21.25 17.85
C LYS A 527 8.75 19.98 17.21
N PRO A 528 9.26 18.76 17.52
CA PRO A 528 8.76 17.53 16.92
C PRO A 528 7.32 17.19 17.31
N THR A 529 6.52 16.69 16.37
CA THR A 529 5.14 16.21 16.62
C THR A 529 5.04 14.72 16.39
N ARG A 530 4.06 14.07 17.04
CA ARG A 530 3.87 12.62 16.99
C ARG A 530 2.47 12.24 16.54
N VAL A 531 2.37 11.08 15.90
CA VAL A 531 1.13 10.32 15.75
C VAL A 531 1.32 8.98 16.44
N PHE A 532 0.30 8.52 17.17
CA PHE A 532 0.40 7.33 18.01
C PHE A 532 -0.60 6.27 17.58
N LEU A 533 -0.19 5.00 17.69
CA LEU A 533 -1.14 3.90 17.67
C LEU A 533 -1.73 3.73 19.08
N LYS A 534 -3.05 3.62 19.20
CA LYS A 534 -3.75 3.42 20.47
C LYS A 534 -3.58 1.98 20.94
N LYS A 535 -3.17 1.81 22.20
CA LYS A 535 -3.08 0.52 22.91
C LYS A 535 -2.40 -0.59 22.08
N PRO A 536 -1.19 -0.38 21.52
CA PRO A 536 -0.45 -1.48 20.90
C PRO A 536 -0.05 -2.51 21.97
N GLU A 537 0.05 -3.79 21.62
CA GLU A 537 0.60 -4.83 22.48
C GLU A 537 1.20 -5.97 21.64
N TYR A 538 2.53 -6.02 21.55
CA TYR A 538 3.28 -7.06 20.84
C TYR A 538 4.70 -7.17 21.37
N ARG A 539 5.35 -8.34 21.26
CA ARG A 539 6.75 -8.53 21.69
C ARG A 539 7.67 -8.63 20.48
N ASP A 540 7.87 -9.83 19.95
CA ASP A 540 8.62 -10.05 18.71
C ASP A 540 7.77 -9.62 17.52
N VAL A 541 8.33 -8.75 16.68
CA VAL A 541 7.56 -8.04 15.66
C VAL A 541 8.42 -7.69 14.46
N LEU A 542 7.82 -7.74 13.28
CA LEU A 542 8.33 -7.10 12.07
C LEU A 542 7.43 -5.91 11.76
N ILE A 543 8.02 -4.72 11.70
CA ILE A 543 7.36 -3.46 11.35
C ILE A 543 7.85 -3.06 9.97
N ARG A 544 6.93 -2.78 9.05
CA ARG A 544 7.21 -2.18 7.75
C ARG A 544 6.42 -0.90 7.59
N PHE A 545 7.02 0.09 6.94
CA PHE A 545 6.31 1.29 6.57
C PHE A 545 7.00 1.92 5.36
N ASP A 546 6.19 2.49 4.48
CA ASP A 546 6.67 3.29 3.38
C ASP A 546 6.76 4.74 3.83
N PHE A 547 7.80 5.44 3.40
CA PHE A 547 7.98 6.85 3.72
C PHE A 547 8.64 7.63 2.59
N GLN A 548 8.37 8.94 2.57
CA GLN A 548 9.11 9.93 1.80
C GLN A 548 9.61 11.01 2.75
N PHE A 549 10.87 11.42 2.58
CA PHE A 549 11.41 12.54 3.35
C PHE A 549 10.72 13.85 3.01
N ARG A 550 10.36 14.06 1.74
CA ARG A 550 9.94 15.34 1.16
C ARG A 550 10.90 16.45 1.58
N GLN A 551 10.61 17.17 2.66
CA GLN A 551 11.49 18.22 3.20
C GLN A 551 11.80 18.05 4.70
N ALA A 552 11.38 16.93 5.32
CA ALA A 552 11.63 16.65 6.73
C ALA A 552 13.14 16.56 7.04
N LYS A 553 13.53 17.07 8.22
CA LYS A 553 14.92 16.98 8.71
C LYS A 553 15.20 15.62 9.34
N GLU A 554 14.19 15.00 9.94
CA GLU A 554 14.29 13.69 10.59
C GLU A 554 12.93 13.04 10.72
N ILE A 555 12.88 11.74 10.47
CA ILE A 555 11.76 10.85 10.77
C ILE A 555 12.21 9.90 11.89
N ARG A 556 11.33 9.63 12.88
CA ARG A 556 11.60 8.63 13.91
C ARG A 556 10.45 7.64 14.02
N LEU A 557 10.78 6.35 14.01
CA LEU A 557 9.91 5.28 14.50
C LEU A 557 10.27 5.01 15.96
N MET A 558 9.27 5.06 16.85
CA MET A 558 9.46 4.90 18.28
C MET A 558 8.61 3.74 18.80
N THR A 559 9.22 2.79 19.52
CA THR A 559 8.51 1.71 20.21
C THR A 559 8.96 1.61 21.66
N GLY A 560 8.13 1.02 22.53
CA GLY A 560 8.50 0.70 23.92
C GLY A 560 7.37 0.23 24.79
N GLY A 561 7.60 0.10 26.10
CA GLY A 561 6.65 -0.43 27.09
C GLY A 561 5.89 0.67 27.85
N ASP A 562 4.82 0.29 28.55
CA ASP A 562 4.11 1.07 29.58
C ASP A 562 4.09 2.62 29.42
N GLY A 563 3.59 3.09 28.27
CA GLY A 563 3.44 4.53 28.00
C GLY A 563 4.73 5.30 27.69
N HIS A 564 5.87 4.62 27.60
CA HIS A 564 7.19 5.18 27.30
C HIS A 564 7.87 4.45 26.14
N TYR A 565 8.68 5.16 25.36
CA TYR A 565 9.50 4.52 24.31
C TYR A 565 10.84 4.08 24.90
N ASN A 566 11.37 2.95 24.43
CA ASN A 566 12.67 2.43 24.81
C ASN A 566 13.57 2.15 23.59
N ALA A 567 13.02 2.12 22.38
CA ALA A 567 13.72 1.91 21.13
C ALA A 567 13.28 2.93 20.07
N VAL A 568 14.25 3.52 19.38
CA VAL A 568 14.03 4.54 18.36
C VAL A 568 14.88 4.23 17.14
N VAL A 569 14.24 4.15 15.98
CA VAL A 569 14.92 4.17 14.68
C VAL A 569 14.89 5.60 14.17
N HIS A 570 16.06 6.19 13.96
CA HIS A 570 16.23 7.54 13.44
C HIS A 570 16.55 7.48 11.96
N LEU A 571 15.77 8.18 11.13
CA LEU A 571 16.01 8.35 9.71
C LEU A 571 16.32 9.82 9.45
N ARG A 572 17.47 10.09 8.81
CA ARG A 572 17.89 11.41 8.32
C ARG A 572 18.16 11.33 6.82
N PRO A 573 18.18 12.45 6.09
CA PRO A 573 18.35 12.44 4.64
C PRO A 573 19.62 11.74 4.13
N ASP A 574 20.66 11.63 4.95
CA ASP A 574 21.99 11.09 4.61
C ASP A 574 22.36 9.79 5.35
N HIS A 575 21.60 9.39 6.38
CA HIS A 575 21.86 8.18 7.15
C HIS A 575 20.68 7.77 8.04
N PHE A 576 20.75 6.56 8.60
CA PHE A 576 19.85 6.12 9.66
C PHE A 576 20.59 5.35 10.75
N PHE A 577 20.02 5.31 11.95
CA PHE A 577 20.64 4.63 13.09
C PHE A 577 19.61 4.22 14.15
N VAL A 578 20.03 3.31 15.04
CA VAL A 578 19.20 2.82 16.14
C VAL A 578 19.67 3.42 17.46
N GLN A 579 18.73 3.83 18.30
CA GLN A 579 19.02 4.32 19.65
C GLN A 579 18.06 3.70 20.67
N THR A 580 18.58 3.17 21.75
CA THR A 580 17.77 2.81 22.93
C THR A 580 17.64 4.01 23.86
N ALA A 581 16.52 4.12 24.56
CA ALA A 581 16.23 5.26 25.45
C ALA A 581 16.51 4.93 26.92
N LEU A 582 16.37 5.94 27.79
CA LEU A 582 16.38 5.76 29.23
C LEU A 582 15.13 4.97 29.63
N ASP A 583 15.32 3.92 30.42
CA ASP A 583 14.22 3.16 31.00
C ASP A 583 14.53 2.84 32.46
N ARG A 584 13.74 3.44 33.35
CA ARG A 584 13.94 3.38 34.80
C ARG A 584 13.43 2.09 35.45
N THR A 585 12.79 1.21 34.69
CA THR A 585 12.42 -0.13 35.20
C THR A 585 13.63 -1.07 35.29
N GLY A 586 14.81 -0.61 34.84
CA GLY A 586 16.10 -1.29 34.99
C GLY A 586 17.26 -0.32 34.87
N PRO A 587 18.51 -0.80 34.83
CA PRO A 587 19.71 0.05 34.87
C PRO A 587 20.10 0.62 33.50
N TRP A 588 19.13 0.95 32.64
CA TRP A 588 19.38 1.22 31.22
C TRP A 588 19.37 2.72 30.90
N PHE A 589 20.48 3.20 30.37
CA PHE A 589 20.65 4.56 29.86
C PHE A 589 20.53 4.62 28.34
N PRO A 590 20.31 5.81 27.75
CA PRO A 590 20.28 5.96 26.31
C PRO A 590 21.60 5.51 25.67
N ARG A 591 21.52 4.71 24.61
CA ARG A 591 22.70 4.21 23.89
C ARG A 591 22.45 4.25 22.38
N ARG A 592 23.42 4.74 21.63
CA ARG A 592 23.41 4.71 20.16
C ARG A 592 24.06 3.41 19.69
N HIS A 593 23.36 2.67 18.86
CA HIS A 593 23.77 1.38 18.32
C HIS A 593 24.27 1.57 16.87
N GLY A 594 24.11 0.56 16.03
CA GLY A 594 24.50 0.61 14.63
C GLY A 594 23.87 1.77 13.87
N GLU A 595 24.57 2.18 12.82
CA GLU A 595 24.20 3.25 11.90
C GLU A 595 24.66 2.91 10.49
N CYS A 596 24.02 3.51 9.50
CA CYS A 596 24.29 3.27 8.09
C CYS A 596 24.13 4.59 7.32
N ALA A 597 25.17 4.99 6.59
CA ALA A 597 25.08 6.05 5.61
C ALA A 597 24.18 5.59 4.44
N PHE A 598 23.20 6.40 4.09
CA PHE A 598 22.29 6.16 2.98
C PHE A 598 21.63 7.47 2.56
N ARG A 599 21.75 7.85 1.30
CA ARG A 599 21.22 9.13 0.80
C ARG A 599 19.79 8.95 0.28
N PHE A 600 18.83 9.38 1.08
CA PHE A 600 17.42 9.38 0.68
C PHE A 600 17.12 10.58 -0.23
N GLN A 601 16.59 10.27 -1.40
CA GLN A 601 16.00 11.26 -2.31
C GLN A 601 14.68 11.80 -1.72
N ARG A 602 14.43 13.11 -1.89
CA ARG A 602 13.34 13.83 -1.23
C ARG A 602 11.96 13.22 -1.50
N ASP A 603 11.60 13.06 -2.77
CA ASP A 603 10.24 12.68 -3.18
C ASP A 603 10.15 11.24 -3.67
N ARG A 604 11.13 10.39 -3.30
CA ARG A 604 11.12 8.96 -3.59
C ARG A 604 10.56 8.18 -2.41
N TRP A 605 9.72 7.19 -2.71
CA TRP A 605 9.24 6.23 -1.72
C TRP A 605 10.32 5.20 -1.37
N TYR A 606 10.49 4.96 -0.07
CA TYR A 606 11.33 3.89 0.48
C TYR A 606 10.52 3.05 1.46
N THR A 607 10.83 1.76 1.54
CA THR A 607 10.26 0.85 2.54
C THR A 607 11.32 0.59 3.62
N MET A 608 11.02 0.93 4.87
CA MET A 608 11.85 0.57 6.02
C MET A 608 11.32 -0.71 6.66
N THR A 609 12.17 -1.71 6.83
CA THR A 609 11.87 -2.93 7.60
C THR A 609 12.59 -2.87 8.94
N VAL A 610 11.84 -3.02 10.03
CA VAL A 610 12.35 -3.01 11.40
C VAL A 610 11.93 -4.31 12.08
N GLU A 611 12.91 -5.13 12.42
CA GLU A 611 12.68 -6.43 13.05
C GLU A 611 13.11 -6.38 14.51
N PHE A 612 12.27 -6.93 15.38
CA PHE A 612 12.57 -7.15 16.78
C PHE A 612 12.44 -8.64 17.11
N GLN A 613 13.49 -9.19 17.71
CA GLN A 613 13.51 -10.57 18.19
C GLN A 613 14.31 -10.63 19.50
N GLY A 614 13.61 -10.83 20.62
CA GLY A 614 14.22 -10.79 21.94
C GLY A 614 14.96 -9.47 22.20
N ASP A 615 16.25 -9.55 22.51
CA ASP A 615 17.12 -8.40 22.80
C ASP A 615 17.72 -7.74 21.54
N ARG A 616 17.29 -8.14 20.33
CA ARG A 616 17.83 -7.67 19.05
C ARG A 616 16.85 -6.80 18.29
N LEU A 617 17.40 -5.80 17.61
CA LEU A 617 16.70 -4.94 16.66
C LEU A 617 17.57 -4.77 15.41
N VAL A 618 17.01 -4.97 14.23
CA VAL A 618 17.63 -4.54 12.97
C VAL A 618 16.66 -3.66 12.18
N ALA A 619 17.13 -2.48 11.76
CA ALA A 619 16.42 -1.59 10.86
C ALA A 619 17.16 -1.54 9.52
N HIS A 620 16.46 -1.76 8.41
CA HIS A 620 17.10 -1.90 7.10
C HIS A 620 16.18 -1.52 5.93
N ILE A 621 16.81 -0.96 4.89
CA ILE A 621 16.16 -0.67 3.59
C ILE A 621 16.42 -1.81 2.59
N ASP A 622 17.59 -2.45 2.70
CA ASP A 622 18.00 -3.65 1.98
C ASP A 622 19.07 -4.42 2.79
N HIS A 623 19.58 -5.53 2.26
CA HIS A 623 20.54 -6.38 2.95
C HIS A 623 21.96 -5.78 3.09
N GLN A 624 22.27 -4.70 2.36
CA GLN A 624 23.55 -3.99 2.43
C GLN A 624 23.47 -2.78 3.36
N HIS A 625 22.31 -2.12 3.39
CA HIS A 625 22.05 -0.92 4.18
C HIS A 625 21.20 -1.23 5.41
N LEU A 626 21.87 -1.46 6.55
CA LEU A 626 21.22 -1.80 7.82
C LEU A 626 21.87 -1.19 9.05
N ALA A 627 21.09 -1.04 10.11
CA ALA A 627 21.49 -0.60 11.44
C ALA A 627 21.03 -1.63 12.49
N PHE A 628 22.00 -2.25 13.17
CA PHE A 628 21.76 -3.30 14.15
C PHE A 628 21.95 -2.82 15.59
N ALA A 629 21.14 -3.35 16.50
CA ALA A 629 21.26 -3.16 17.93
C ALA A 629 21.03 -4.50 18.65
N GLN A 630 21.85 -4.75 19.68
CA GLN A 630 21.60 -5.80 20.65
C GLN A 630 21.71 -5.21 22.05
N HIS A 631 20.63 -5.27 22.81
CA HIS A 631 20.55 -4.67 24.13
C HIS A 631 19.40 -5.25 24.96
N PRO A 632 19.61 -5.58 26.25
CA PRO A 632 18.57 -6.19 27.10
C PRO A 632 17.26 -5.38 27.18
N ILE A 633 17.34 -4.05 27.11
CA ILE A 633 16.16 -3.16 27.09
C ILE A 633 15.16 -3.47 25.96
N LEU A 634 15.63 -4.09 24.85
CA LEU A 634 14.82 -4.40 23.69
C LEU A 634 13.90 -5.60 23.92
N ASP A 635 14.23 -6.48 24.87
CA ASP A 635 13.45 -7.68 25.15
C ASP A 635 12.25 -7.37 26.06
N LYS A 636 11.26 -6.65 25.50
CA LYS A 636 10.06 -6.20 26.21
C LYS A 636 8.80 -6.34 25.38
N THR A 637 7.67 -6.47 26.06
CA THR A 637 6.36 -6.22 25.46
C THR A 637 6.22 -4.73 25.13
N ARG A 638 5.90 -4.44 23.88
CA ARG A 638 5.77 -3.08 23.34
C ARG A 638 4.32 -2.64 23.47
N ARG A 639 4.09 -1.64 24.33
CA ARG A 639 2.82 -0.93 24.55
C ARG A 639 2.80 0.52 24.10
N TYR A 640 3.84 0.91 23.35
CA TYR A 640 4.01 2.23 22.74
C TYR A 640 4.43 2.08 21.28
N PHE A 641 3.79 2.84 20.39
CA PHE A 641 4.17 3.01 18.99
C PHE A 641 3.88 4.43 18.56
N ALA A 642 4.85 5.10 17.95
CA ALA A 642 4.64 6.41 17.34
C ALA A 642 5.59 6.68 16.17
N PHE A 643 5.11 7.46 15.21
CA PHE A 643 5.98 8.20 14.30
C PHE A 643 6.19 9.62 14.83
N GLN A 644 7.38 10.17 14.59
CA GLN A 644 7.71 11.56 14.89
C GLN A 644 8.40 12.20 13.69
N VAL A 645 8.01 13.43 13.34
CA VAL A 645 8.65 14.23 12.29
C VAL A 645 9.17 15.54 12.88
N SER A 646 10.35 15.96 12.42
CA SER A 646 10.97 17.24 12.76
C SER A 646 11.13 18.11 11.51
N GLY A 647 10.67 19.36 11.56
CA GLY A 647 10.74 20.30 10.43
C GLY A 647 9.62 20.11 9.40
N PRO A 648 9.84 20.50 8.13
CA PRO A 648 8.85 20.40 7.06
C PRO A 648 8.26 18.99 6.88
N PRO A 649 7.15 18.84 6.14
CA PRO A 649 6.39 17.58 6.12
C PRO A 649 7.18 16.37 5.63
N ALA A 650 6.89 15.20 6.19
CA ALA A 650 7.16 13.88 5.62
C ALA A 650 5.85 13.18 5.24
N ALA A 651 5.94 12.17 4.39
CA ALA A 651 4.80 11.30 4.04
C ALA A 651 5.06 9.86 4.46
N PHE A 652 3.98 9.15 4.81
CA PHE A 652 3.97 7.76 5.22
C PHE A 652 2.81 7.03 4.54
N ASP A 653 3.02 5.76 4.22
CA ASP A 653 2.01 4.86 3.70
C ASP A 653 2.33 3.41 4.13
N ASN A 654 1.40 2.47 3.90
CA ASN A 654 1.63 1.04 4.02
C ASN A 654 2.29 0.63 5.34
N VAL A 655 1.77 1.17 6.45
CA VAL A 655 2.28 0.84 7.78
C VAL A 655 1.76 -0.55 8.12
N GLN A 656 2.67 -1.49 8.38
CA GLN A 656 2.35 -2.86 8.76
C GLN A 656 3.11 -3.25 10.01
N ILE A 657 2.42 -3.89 10.95
CA ILE A 657 2.96 -4.48 12.16
C ILE A 657 2.56 -5.95 12.12
N LEU A 658 3.53 -6.85 11.99
CA LEU A 658 3.32 -8.29 11.99
C LEU A 658 3.97 -8.88 13.23
N THR A 659 3.21 -9.69 13.98
CA THR A 659 3.82 -10.56 14.99
C THR A 659 4.89 -11.42 14.34
N ALA A 660 5.94 -11.74 15.07
CA ALA A 660 7.06 -12.51 14.55
C ALA A 660 7.42 -13.68 15.46
N SER A 661 7.98 -14.72 14.85
CA SER A 661 8.79 -15.71 15.55
C SER A 661 10.25 -15.57 15.14
N ARG A 662 11.15 -16.30 15.80
CA ARG A 662 12.52 -16.48 15.32
C ARG A 662 12.54 -16.98 13.86
N HIS A 663 13.43 -16.41 13.03
CA HIS A 663 13.66 -16.89 11.66
C HIS A 663 14.30 -18.29 11.67
N LYS A 664 13.97 -19.14 10.69
CA LYS A 664 14.53 -20.50 10.61
C LYS A 664 16.04 -20.46 10.37
N ASP A 665 16.48 -19.68 9.39
CA ASP A 665 17.89 -19.42 9.08
C ASP A 665 18.42 -18.16 9.76
N GLN A 666 18.04 -17.94 11.03
CA GLN A 666 18.55 -16.78 11.77
C GLN A 666 20.09 -16.70 11.80
N PRO A 667 20.86 -17.81 11.91
CA PRO A 667 22.33 -17.73 11.86
C PRO A 667 22.86 -17.03 10.61
N ALA A 668 22.39 -17.40 9.42
CA ALA A 668 22.77 -16.77 8.15
C ALA A 668 22.34 -15.29 8.08
N GLY A 669 21.18 -14.95 8.65
CA GLY A 669 20.73 -13.57 8.80
C GLY A 669 21.67 -12.74 9.68
N LEU A 670 22.15 -13.30 10.80
CA LEU A 670 23.12 -12.64 11.68
C LEU A 670 24.50 -12.49 11.03
N GLU A 671 24.95 -13.47 10.23
CA GLU A 671 26.18 -13.35 9.43
C GLU A 671 26.06 -12.25 8.37
N THR A 672 24.89 -12.12 7.75
CA THR A 672 24.60 -11.03 6.81
C THR A 672 24.64 -9.67 7.51
N ILE A 673 24.04 -9.56 8.69
CA ILE A 673 24.11 -8.37 9.54
C ILE A 673 25.56 -8.05 9.91
N ALA A 674 26.34 -9.04 10.31
CA ALA A 674 27.74 -8.86 10.70
C ALA A 674 28.61 -8.36 9.53
N ARG A 675 28.39 -8.89 8.32
CA ARG A 675 29.10 -8.46 7.10
C ARG A 675 28.73 -7.04 6.66
N ALA A 676 27.45 -6.68 6.75
CA ALA A 676 26.96 -5.37 6.32
C ALA A 676 27.21 -4.25 7.36
N SER A 677 27.25 -4.60 8.65
CA SER A 677 27.45 -3.63 9.73
C SER A 677 28.80 -2.92 9.59
N GLY A 678 28.76 -1.59 9.47
CA GLY A 678 29.95 -0.75 9.35
C GLY A 678 30.48 -0.56 7.92
N GLN A 679 29.90 -1.21 6.90
CA GLN A 679 30.30 -1.02 5.49
C GLN A 679 29.97 0.38 4.95
N HIS A 680 28.97 1.03 5.53
CA HIS A 680 28.52 2.37 5.15
C HIS A 680 28.65 3.34 6.34
N PRO A 681 29.88 3.78 6.68
CA PRO A 681 30.11 4.62 7.85
C PRO A 681 29.57 6.03 7.66
N VAL A 682 28.96 6.58 8.71
CA VAL A 682 28.50 7.98 8.74
C VAL A 682 29.65 8.89 9.13
N LYS A 683 29.94 9.91 8.30
CA LYS A 683 30.93 10.95 8.63
C LYS A 683 30.40 11.83 9.78
N LYS A 684 31.19 11.98 10.83
CA LYS A 684 30.82 12.74 12.05
C LYS A 684 31.86 13.80 12.36
N SER A 685 31.44 14.86 13.04
CA SER A 685 32.38 15.79 13.66
C SER A 685 33.07 15.12 14.85
N LEU A 686 34.24 15.61 15.23
CA LEU A 686 34.96 15.12 16.41
C LEU A 686 34.12 15.24 17.69
N ALA A 687 33.34 16.33 17.81
CA ALA A 687 32.43 16.56 18.93
C ALA A 687 31.29 15.53 18.96
N ASP A 688 30.68 15.23 17.81
CA ASP A 688 29.62 14.22 17.72
C ASP A 688 30.13 12.83 18.08
N GLU A 689 31.32 12.46 17.60
CA GLU A 689 31.93 11.16 17.92
C GLU A 689 32.23 11.05 19.42
N TYR A 690 32.79 12.10 20.03
CA TYR A 690 33.00 12.18 21.47
C TYR A 690 31.70 12.02 22.26
N ASP A 691 30.65 12.76 21.90
CA ASP A 691 29.38 12.73 22.64
C ASP A 691 28.64 11.39 22.50
N ILE A 692 28.70 10.77 21.32
CA ILE A 692 28.16 9.42 21.10
C ILE A 692 28.95 8.40 21.94
N ARG A 693 30.29 8.44 21.89
CA ARG A 693 31.13 7.50 22.63
C ARG A 693 30.95 7.65 24.13
N LYS A 694 30.90 8.89 24.64
CA LYS A 694 30.66 9.21 26.05
C LYS A 694 29.33 8.64 26.54
N ARG A 695 28.26 8.82 25.76
CA ARG A 695 26.94 8.28 26.06
C ARG A 695 26.93 6.75 26.11
N ASN A 696 27.58 6.12 25.14
CA ASN A 696 27.66 4.67 25.07
C ASN A 696 28.51 4.08 26.21
N ALA A 697 29.62 4.73 26.58
CA ALA A 697 30.43 4.36 27.73
C ALA A 697 29.66 4.51 29.05
N HIS A 698 28.87 5.58 29.19
CA HIS A 698 28.00 5.78 30.36
C HIS A 698 26.99 4.65 30.54
N GLU A 699 26.27 4.24 29.49
CA GLU A 699 25.37 3.06 29.59
C GLU A 699 26.15 1.80 29.91
N LEU A 700 27.22 1.52 29.17
CA LEU A 700 27.98 0.28 29.30
C LEU A 700 28.52 0.12 30.72
N PHE A 701 29.26 1.11 31.21
CA PHE A 701 29.89 1.03 32.53
C PHE A 701 28.86 1.10 33.66
N HIS A 702 27.73 1.78 33.50
CA HIS A 702 26.67 1.72 34.51
C HIS A 702 26.14 0.29 34.66
N ARG A 703 26.04 -0.45 33.55
CA ARG A 703 25.60 -1.84 33.55
C ARG A 703 26.68 -2.82 34.00
N THR A 704 27.95 -2.60 33.65
CA THR A 704 29.01 -3.59 33.85
C THR A 704 29.99 -3.29 34.98
N HIS A 705 30.14 -2.03 35.41
CA HIS A 705 31.12 -1.62 36.43
C HIS A 705 30.42 -1.17 37.73
N PRO A 706 30.47 -1.96 38.81
CA PRO A 706 29.89 -1.58 40.11
C PRO A 706 30.44 -0.24 40.63
N ALA A 707 31.75 0.01 40.49
CA ALA A 707 32.38 1.27 40.91
C ALA A 707 31.82 2.48 40.15
N TYR A 708 31.59 2.36 38.84
CA TYR A 708 30.97 3.43 38.07
C TYR A 708 29.52 3.65 38.48
N ARG A 709 28.76 2.57 38.71
CA ARG A 709 27.38 2.65 39.18
C ARG A 709 27.27 3.44 40.48
N GLN A 710 28.16 3.18 41.45
CA GLN A 710 28.23 3.96 42.69
C GLN A 710 28.47 5.46 42.45
N LEU A 711 29.28 5.83 41.45
CA LEU A 711 29.48 7.24 41.08
C LEU A 711 28.21 7.87 40.48
N VAL A 712 27.46 7.11 39.68
CA VAL A 712 26.16 7.55 39.14
C VAL A 712 25.13 7.69 40.27
N ASP A 713 24.98 6.67 41.11
CA ASP A 713 24.05 6.66 42.24
C ASP A 713 24.34 7.82 43.20
N ARG A 714 25.63 8.08 43.49
CA ARG A 714 26.04 9.21 44.32
C ARG A 714 25.66 10.56 43.71
N LEU A 715 25.79 10.72 42.38
CA LEU A 715 25.39 11.94 41.71
C LEU A 715 23.86 12.11 41.73
N ASP A 716 23.11 11.04 41.52
CA ASP A 716 21.65 11.04 41.59
C ASP A 716 21.14 11.35 43.01
N GLU A 717 21.77 10.77 44.04
CA GLU A 717 21.51 11.10 45.45
C GLU A 717 21.73 12.58 45.75
N LEU A 718 22.87 13.14 45.31
CA LEU A 718 23.17 14.56 45.48
C LEU A 718 22.19 15.44 44.71
N ASP A 719 21.77 15.03 43.51
CA ASP A 719 20.74 15.74 42.75
C ASP A 719 19.40 15.74 43.49
N GLU A 720 18.97 14.63 44.08
CA GLU A 720 17.76 14.56 44.89
C GLU A 720 17.87 15.35 46.21
N GLN A 721 19.02 15.29 46.90
CA GLN A 721 19.28 16.11 48.08
C GLN A 721 19.22 17.61 47.76
N ASN A 722 19.87 18.01 46.67
CA ASN A 722 19.86 19.40 46.19
C ASN A 722 18.45 19.85 45.79
N LYS A 723 17.67 18.98 45.14
CA LYS A 723 16.25 19.25 44.84
C LYS A 723 15.41 19.42 46.09
N ARG A 724 15.63 18.63 47.14
CA ARG A 724 14.89 18.75 48.42
C ARG A 724 15.29 20.00 49.20
N ALA A 725 16.59 20.29 49.27
CA ALA A 725 17.12 21.44 49.99
C ALA A 725 16.83 22.77 49.28
N PHE A 726 16.92 22.80 47.94
CA PHE A 726 16.77 24.02 47.13
C PHE A 726 15.83 23.80 45.93
N PRO A 727 14.55 23.46 46.15
CA PRO A 727 13.60 23.12 45.08
C PRO A 727 13.40 24.27 44.09
N GLY A 728 13.49 25.52 44.55
CA GLY A 728 13.39 26.70 43.70
C GLY A 728 14.52 26.87 42.68
N VAL A 729 15.62 26.12 42.81
CA VAL A 729 16.77 26.17 41.90
C VAL A 729 16.92 24.89 41.08
N PHE A 730 16.64 23.72 41.66
CA PHE A 730 16.91 22.42 41.02
C PHE A 730 15.70 21.74 40.39
N ARG A 731 14.49 22.30 40.53
CA ARG A 731 13.30 21.79 39.84
C ARG A 731 13.46 21.87 38.31
N SER A 732 13.08 20.81 37.61
CA SER A 732 13.05 20.74 36.14
C SER A 732 11.76 21.35 35.56
N HIS A 733 11.77 21.70 34.27
CA HIS A 733 10.55 22.13 33.56
C HIS A 733 9.46 21.06 33.63
N LYS A 734 9.82 19.77 33.53
CA LYS A 734 8.87 18.66 33.60
C LYS A 734 8.15 18.61 34.96
N GLU A 735 8.89 18.76 36.05
CA GLU A 735 8.31 18.77 37.41
C GLU A 735 7.49 20.03 37.67
N PHE A 736 7.93 21.16 37.11
CA PHE A 736 7.17 22.40 37.15
C PHE A 736 5.82 22.28 36.41
N HIS A 737 5.81 21.77 35.17
CA HIS A 737 4.57 21.51 34.45
C HIS A 737 3.70 20.45 35.13
N LYS A 738 4.29 19.41 35.72
CA LYS A 738 3.55 18.42 36.51
C LYS A 738 2.86 19.08 37.70
N ALA A 739 3.54 19.97 38.42
CA ALA A 739 2.96 20.69 39.55
C ALA A 739 1.81 21.61 39.12
N ILE A 740 1.94 22.30 37.99
CA ILE A 740 0.83 23.07 37.41
C ILE A 740 -0.33 22.16 37.05
N ALA A 741 -0.08 20.99 36.45
CA ALA A 741 -1.13 20.03 36.09
C ALA A 741 -1.82 19.43 37.33
N ASP A 742 -1.06 19.13 38.38
CA ASP A 742 -1.58 18.68 39.68
C ASP A 742 -2.45 19.76 40.32
N GLU A 743 -1.99 21.01 40.29
CA GLU A 743 -2.75 22.15 40.81
C GLU A 743 -4.03 22.40 40.00
N ARG A 744 -3.99 22.30 38.67
CA ARG A 744 -5.19 22.35 37.81
C ARG A 744 -6.20 21.27 38.20
N ARG A 745 -5.73 20.04 38.47
CA ARG A 745 -6.61 18.94 38.91
C ARG A 745 -7.22 19.20 40.28
N ARG A 746 -6.42 19.72 41.22
CA ARG A 746 -6.86 20.10 42.56
C ARG A 746 -7.92 21.20 42.48
N LEU A 747 -7.63 22.31 41.81
CA LEU A 747 -8.57 23.43 41.62
C LEU A 747 -9.84 22.98 40.88
N HIS A 748 -9.73 22.13 39.85
CA HIS A 748 -10.91 21.58 39.19
C HIS A 748 -11.79 20.75 40.14
N LYS A 749 -11.20 20.07 41.12
CA LYS A 749 -11.95 19.28 42.10
C LYS A 749 -12.55 20.16 43.21
N ASP A 750 -11.74 21.07 43.74
CA ASP A 750 -11.98 21.71 45.04
C ASP A 750 -12.45 23.17 44.92
N ASP A 751 -12.29 23.83 43.76
CA ASP A 751 -12.63 25.24 43.53
C ASP A 751 -13.79 25.38 42.52
N PRO A 752 -15.02 25.73 42.97
CA PRO A 752 -16.16 25.98 42.10
C PRO A 752 -15.99 27.17 41.13
N ASP A 753 -15.27 28.21 41.53
CA ASP A 753 -15.07 29.42 40.72
C ASP A 753 -14.12 29.11 39.56
N TYR A 754 -13.03 28.38 39.83
CA TYR A 754 -12.12 27.88 38.80
C TYR A 754 -12.86 27.05 37.75
N ARG A 755 -13.71 26.11 38.19
CA ARG A 755 -14.54 25.29 37.28
C ARG A 755 -15.46 26.15 36.43
N THR A 756 -16.13 27.12 37.03
CA THR A 756 -17.08 27.99 36.34
C THR A 756 -16.37 28.83 35.28
N MET A 757 -15.24 29.45 35.62
CA MET A 757 -14.44 30.24 34.69
C MET A 757 -13.86 29.36 33.57
N LEU A 758 -13.33 28.17 33.88
CA LEU A 758 -12.80 27.24 32.88
C LEU A 758 -13.88 26.76 31.90
N ILE A 759 -15.07 26.41 32.39
CA ILE A 759 -16.21 26.02 31.54
C ILE A 759 -16.62 27.18 30.63
N ALA A 760 -16.67 28.42 31.15
CA ALA A 760 -17.00 29.60 30.36
C ALA A 760 -15.98 29.83 29.22
N THR A 761 -14.69 29.73 29.51
CA THR A 761 -13.61 29.83 28.51
C THR A 761 -13.72 28.72 27.46
N HIS A 762 -13.94 27.47 27.86
CA HIS A 762 -14.14 26.36 26.91
C HIS A 762 -15.38 26.54 26.03
N LYS A 763 -16.48 27.07 26.58
CA LYS A 763 -17.69 27.40 25.80
C LYS A 763 -17.40 28.49 24.77
N ALA A 764 -16.65 29.52 25.12
CA ALA A 764 -16.27 30.58 24.18
C ALA A 764 -15.36 30.06 23.05
N ALA A 765 -14.36 29.22 23.37
CA ALA A 765 -13.51 28.57 22.37
C ALA A 765 -14.33 27.68 21.41
N ARG A 766 -15.32 26.94 21.95
CA ARG A 766 -16.24 26.12 21.14
C ARG A 766 -17.15 26.97 20.25
N ALA A 767 -17.57 28.15 20.70
CA ALA A 767 -18.38 29.07 19.89
C ALA A 767 -17.62 29.56 18.64
N ILE A 768 -16.31 29.83 18.77
CA ILE A 768 -15.45 30.14 17.62
C ILE A 768 -15.41 28.98 16.63
N GLU A 769 -15.22 27.75 17.12
CA GLU A 769 -15.20 26.56 16.26
C GLU A 769 -16.55 26.35 15.56
N MET A 770 -17.67 26.50 16.27
CA MET A 770 -19.03 26.41 15.71
C MET A 770 -19.29 27.49 14.66
N TYR A 771 -18.81 28.72 14.86
CA TYR A 771 -18.90 29.79 13.87
C TYR A 771 -18.15 29.40 12.58
N LEU A 772 -16.93 28.90 12.69
CA LEU A 772 -16.14 28.49 11.52
C LEU A 772 -16.81 27.32 10.78
N ILE A 773 -17.35 26.35 11.52
CA ILE A 773 -18.16 25.26 10.94
C ILE A 773 -19.41 25.82 10.26
N SER A 774 -20.08 26.84 10.80
CA SER A 774 -21.24 27.44 10.13
C SER A 774 -20.88 28.16 8.82
N LYS A 775 -19.63 28.63 8.67
CA LYS A 775 -19.15 29.23 7.42
C LYS A 775 -18.76 28.17 6.38
N GLN A 776 -18.49 26.94 6.80
CA GLN A 776 -18.20 25.81 5.92
C GLN A 776 -18.75 24.50 6.55
N PRO A 777 -20.06 24.20 6.37
CA PRO A 777 -20.73 23.11 7.08
C PRO A 777 -20.18 21.70 6.80
N ASP A 778 -19.59 21.51 5.62
CA ASP A 778 -18.89 20.28 5.19
C ASP A 778 -17.74 19.88 6.15
N VAL A 779 -17.14 20.85 6.84
CA VAL A 779 -16.07 20.61 7.82
C VAL A 779 -16.54 19.75 9.00
N ALA A 780 -17.83 19.81 9.36
CA ALA A 780 -18.41 18.96 10.39
C ALA A 780 -18.38 17.47 10.00
N GLN A 781 -18.42 17.17 8.70
CA GLN A 781 -18.40 15.81 8.17
C GLN A 781 -16.99 15.27 7.94
N LEU A 782 -15.96 16.13 7.99
CA LEU A 782 -14.58 15.69 7.82
C LEU A 782 -14.13 14.76 8.97
N PRO A 783 -13.34 13.71 8.66
CA PRO A 783 -12.68 12.90 9.68
C PRO A 783 -11.85 13.76 10.63
N ALA A 784 -11.70 13.29 11.88
CA ALA A 784 -10.93 13.99 12.90
C ALA A 784 -9.48 14.32 12.45
N SER A 785 -8.88 13.48 11.59
CA SER A 785 -7.55 13.68 11.00
C SER A 785 -7.44 14.92 10.11
N ARG A 786 -8.54 15.37 9.47
CA ARG A 786 -8.57 16.55 8.60
C ARG A 786 -9.20 17.78 9.25
N ARG A 787 -10.19 17.57 10.13
CA ARG A 787 -11.00 18.64 10.70
C ARG A 787 -10.16 19.74 11.37
N SER A 788 -9.21 19.37 12.23
CA SER A 788 -8.40 20.36 12.96
C SER A 788 -7.58 21.28 12.05
N ARG A 789 -7.06 20.77 10.92
CA ARG A 789 -6.30 21.58 9.96
C ARG A 789 -7.21 22.54 9.21
N VAL A 790 -8.37 22.05 8.73
CA VAL A 790 -9.32 22.88 7.99
C VAL A 790 -9.88 23.99 8.87
N ILE A 791 -10.21 23.70 10.14
CA ILE A 791 -10.60 24.72 11.12
C ILE A 791 -9.52 25.79 11.27
N GLU A 792 -8.22 25.43 11.31
CA GLU A 792 -7.13 26.40 11.39
C GLU A 792 -7.00 27.25 10.12
N THR A 793 -7.16 26.66 8.93
CA THR A 793 -7.23 27.42 7.67
C THR A 793 -8.39 28.41 7.68
N LEU A 794 -9.55 27.99 8.20
CA LEU A 794 -10.71 28.87 8.35
C LEU A 794 -10.47 30.00 9.34
N ARG A 795 -9.77 29.75 10.47
CA ARG A 795 -9.35 30.81 11.39
C ARG A 795 -8.54 31.90 10.68
N GLN A 796 -7.56 31.51 9.87
CA GLN A 796 -6.76 32.48 9.10
C GLN A 796 -7.59 33.23 8.06
N ARG A 797 -8.50 32.53 7.37
CA ARG A 797 -9.39 33.13 6.36
C ARG A 797 -10.35 34.15 6.97
N PHE A 798 -10.95 33.83 8.13
CA PHE A 798 -11.97 34.65 8.79
C PHE A 798 -11.42 35.57 9.87
N ARG A 799 -10.08 35.64 10.07
CA ARG A 799 -9.42 36.42 11.12
C ARG A 799 -9.84 37.89 11.17
N ASN A 800 -10.17 38.46 10.01
CA ASN A 800 -10.55 39.86 9.86
C ASN A 800 -12.07 40.11 9.88
N SER A 801 -12.90 39.06 9.97
CA SER A 801 -14.35 39.23 10.03
C SER A 801 -14.80 39.73 11.40
N ASP A 802 -15.83 40.59 11.43
CA ASP A 802 -16.26 41.26 12.66
C ASP A 802 -16.81 40.28 13.69
N ASP A 803 -17.59 39.29 13.25
CA ASP A 803 -18.13 38.24 14.13
C ASP A 803 -17.03 37.40 14.75
N TYR A 804 -16.02 37.00 13.95
CA TYR A 804 -14.88 36.25 14.45
C TYR A 804 -14.08 37.07 15.47
N ARG A 805 -13.82 38.36 15.17
CA ARG A 805 -13.12 39.26 16.09
C ARG A 805 -13.88 39.44 17.41
N LYS A 806 -15.22 39.55 17.37
CA LYS A 806 -16.06 39.60 18.58
C LYS A 806 -15.95 38.32 19.42
N LEU A 807 -16.05 37.15 18.78
CA LEU A 807 -15.93 35.86 19.47
C LEU A 807 -14.53 35.66 20.09
N VAL A 808 -13.47 36.03 19.36
CA VAL A 808 -12.10 36.02 19.87
C VAL A 808 -11.91 37.02 21.01
N ALA A 809 -12.52 38.20 20.94
CA ALA A 809 -12.47 39.17 22.04
C ALA A 809 -13.15 38.64 23.31
N ILE A 810 -14.29 37.93 23.18
CA ILE A 810 -14.96 37.28 24.31
C ILE A 810 -14.09 36.18 24.91
N GLU A 811 -13.54 35.29 24.08
CA GLU A 811 -12.66 34.21 24.53
C GLU A 811 -11.40 34.76 25.21
N SER A 812 -10.76 35.76 24.61
CA SER A 812 -9.60 36.47 25.18
C SER A 812 -9.93 37.14 26.51
N THR A 813 -11.11 37.77 26.64
CA THR A 813 -11.55 38.41 27.90
C THR A 813 -11.74 37.37 29.01
N LEU A 814 -12.38 36.24 28.70
CA LEU A 814 -12.60 35.15 29.67
C LEU A 814 -11.29 34.46 30.04
N GLN A 815 -10.41 34.23 29.06
CA GLN A 815 -9.08 33.70 29.27
C GLN A 815 -8.25 34.65 30.15
N SER A 816 -8.29 35.96 29.90
CA SER A 816 -7.61 36.97 30.73
C SER A 816 -8.13 36.98 32.17
N LYS A 817 -9.45 36.90 32.38
CA LYS A 817 -10.03 36.76 33.73
C LYS A 817 -9.51 35.51 34.44
N LEU A 818 -9.47 34.37 33.75
CA LEU A 818 -8.95 33.11 34.29
C LEU A 818 -7.46 33.22 34.64
N GLU A 819 -6.67 33.87 33.79
CA GLU A 819 -5.24 34.12 34.01
C GLU A 819 -4.98 35.06 35.19
N THR A 820 -5.80 36.09 35.37
CA THR A 820 -5.70 37.03 36.50
C THR A 820 -6.11 36.39 37.83
N ALA A 821 -7.16 35.55 37.83
CA ALA A 821 -7.61 34.88 39.05
C ALA A 821 -6.67 33.75 39.48
N TYR A 822 -6.01 33.09 38.52
CA TYR A 822 -5.13 31.94 38.78
C TYR A 822 -3.75 32.08 38.12
N PRO A 823 -2.99 33.16 38.40
CA PRO A 823 -1.73 33.47 37.72
C PRO A 823 -0.68 32.35 37.88
N GLN A 824 -0.75 31.57 38.96
CA GLN A 824 0.11 30.41 39.22
C GLN A 824 -0.01 29.31 38.16
N LEU A 825 -1.12 29.24 37.41
CA LEU A 825 -1.36 28.20 36.40
C LEU A 825 -0.85 28.57 35.00
N PHE A 826 -0.43 29.82 34.80
CA PHE A 826 -0.08 30.41 33.50
C PHE A 826 1.34 30.95 33.46
N VAL A 827 2.21 30.46 34.36
CA VAL A 827 3.63 30.79 34.36
C VAL A 827 4.33 30.14 33.15
N THR A 828 4.96 30.96 32.33
CA THR A 828 5.69 30.52 31.12
C THR A 828 7.00 29.82 31.46
N ASP A 829 7.53 29.02 30.52
CA ASP A 829 8.86 28.41 30.64
C ASP A 829 9.97 29.46 30.85
N LYS A 830 9.83 30.63 30.22
CA LYS A 830 10.75 31.76 30.39
C LYS A 830 10.68 32.32 31.81
N GLN A 831 9.49 32.65 32.31
CA GLN A 831 9.31 33.15 33.68
C GLN A 831 9.79 32.15 34.73
N PHE A 832 9.54 30.85 34.53
CA PHE A 832 10.10 29.81 35.40
C PHE A 832 11.62 29.79 35.37
N THR A 833 12.23 29.87 34.18
CA THR A 833 13.69 29.92 34.01
C THR A 833 14.30 31.15 34.66
N ASP A 834 13.69 32.32 34.47
CA ASP A 834 14.15 33.59 35.03
C ASP A 834 14.03 33.58 36.56
N SER A 835 12.92 33.09 37.11
CA SER A 835 12.74 32.91 38.55
C SER A 835 13.79 31.96 39.14
N ARG A 836 14.07 30.85 38.45
CA ARG A 836 15.11 29.89 38.85
C ARG A 836 16.50 30.51 38.84
N LEU A 837 16.82 31.32 37.83
CA LEU A 837 18.07 32.06 37.72
C LEU A 837 18.22 33.12 38.82
N GLN A 838 17.15 33.87 39.12
CA GLN A 838 17.13 34.85 40.20
C GLN A 838 17.32 34.20 41.56
N ARG A 839 16.58 33.12 41.86
CA ARG A 839 16.73 32.33 43.10
C ARG A 839 18.15 31.77 43.23
N ARG A 840 18.73 31.30 42.11
CA ARG A 840 20.12 30.84 42.07
C ARG A 840 21.11 31.95 42.39
N LYS A 841 20.91 33.17 41.84
CA LYS A 841 21.74 34.34 42.14
C LYS A 841 21.66 34.73 43.61
N ALA A 842 20.45 34.77 44.18
CA ALA A 842 20.23 35.10 45.59
C ALA A 842 20.93 34.13 46.56
N LEU A 843 21.00 32.85 46.20
CA LEU A 843 21.66 31.81 47.00
C LEU A 843 23.19 31.72 46.78
N GLN A 844 23.80 32.54 45.92
CA GLN A 844 25.26 32.42 45.64
C GLN A 844 26.14 32.62 46.87
N LYS A 845 25.70 33.43 47.84
CA LYS A 845 26.43 33.68 49.09
C LYS A 845 26.12 32.66 50.19
N ASP A 846 25.06 31.87 50.03
CA ASP A 846 24.66 30.83 50.98
C ASP A 846 25.72 29.71 51.02
N THR A 847 26.20 29.38 52.22
CA THR A 847 27.28 28.40 52.41
C THR A 847 26.80 26.97 52.16
N GLY A 848 25.55 26.65 52.52
CA GLY A 848 24.93 25.36 52.25
C GLY A 848 24.74 25.10 50.76
N PHE A 849 24.27 26.10 50.01
CA PHE A 849 24.07 26.03 48.57
C PHE A 849 25.39 25.93 47.80
N ARG A 850 26.43 26.65 48.21
CA ARG A 850 27.78 26.49 47.63
C ARG A 850 28.32 25.08 47.84
N ARG A 851 28.30 24.60 49.08
CA ARG A 851 28.72 23.23 49.42
C ARG A 851 27.95 22.16 48.64
N ALA A 852 26.64 22.33 48.50
CA ALA A 852 25.77 21.46 47.70
C ALA A 852 26.16 21.42 46.21
N ASN A 853 26.47 22.57 45.61
CA ASN A 853 26.95 22.65 44.23
C ASN A 853 28.36 22.06 44.08
N ASP A 854 29.26 22.34 45.02
CA ASP A 854 30.65 21.86 44.98
C ASP A 854 30.71 20.34 45.10
N ASN A 855 29.95 19.76 46.03
CA ASN A 855 29.84 18.31 46.20
C ASN A 855 29.29 17.65 44.93
N ARG A 856 28.23 18.21 44.35
CA ARG A 856 27.65 17.73 43.08
C ARG A 856 28.65 17.86 41.93
N ALA A 857 29.37 18.98 41.84
CA ALA A 857 30.36 19.22 40.81
C ALA A 857 31.55 18.25 40.93
N ALA A 858 32.01 17.97 42.15
CA ALA A 858 33.04 16.99 42.43
C ALA A 858 32.59 15.57 42.02
N ALA A 859 31.38 15.15 42.41
CA ALA A 859 30.81 13.86 42.01
C ALA A 859 30.66 13.74 40.48
N TRP A 860 30.18 14.79 39.82
CA TRP A 860 30.09 14.82 38.36
C TRP A 860 31.48 14.73 37.71
N ARG A 861 32.49 15.47 38.19
CA ARG A 861 33.86 15.38 37.68
C ARG A 861 34.44 13.98 37.86
N ALA A 862 34.23 13.34 39.02
CA ALA A 862 34.68 11.97 39.27
C ALA A 862 34.03 10.98 38.29
N GLN A 863 32.71 11.11 38.07
CA GLN A 863 31.98 10.33 37.07
C GLN A 863 32.54 10.54 35.65
N GLN A 864 32.79 11.79 35.24
CA GLN A 864 33.33 12.07 33.90
C GLN A 864 34.78 11.58 33.74
N ALA A 865 35.61 11.75 34.78
CA ALA A 865 36.99 11.25 34.78
C ALA A 865 37.02 9.74 34.63
N TYR A 866 36.17 9.01 35.35
CA TYR A 866 36.06 7.56 35.23
C TYR A 866 35.75 7.12 33.79
N LEU A 867 34.82 7.79 33.11
CA LEU A 867 34.50 7.48 31.71
C LEU A 867 35.71 7.63 30.79
N VAL A 868 36.46 8.72 30.93
CA VAL A 868 37.63 9.03 30.10
C VAL A 868 38.77 8.07 30.39
N GLU A 869 39.03 7.76 31.65
CA GLU A 869 40.09 6.85 32.09
C GLU A 869 39.85 5.40 31.61
N HIS A 870 38.60 4.95 31.63
CA HIS A 870 38.25 3.55 31.36
C HIS A 870 37.83 3.30 29.90
N ASP A 871 37.71 4.34 29.06
CA ASP A 871 37.42 4.21 27.62
C ASP A 871 38.52 4.85 26.77
N LYS A 872 39.43 4.01 26.25
CA LYS A 872 40.61 4.44 25.48
C LYS A 872 40.25 5.37 24.31
N ARG A 873 39.19 5.06 23.55
CA ARG A 873 38.77 5.86 22.41
C ARG A 873 38.20 7.20 22.85
N LEU A 874 37.41 7.22 23.93
CA LEU A 874 36.89 8.46 24.51
C LEU A 874 38.03 9.37 24.98
N SER A 875 39.07 8.82 25.60
CA SER A 875 40.27 9.57 25.99
C SER A 875 40.99 10.19 24.80
N GLN A 876 41.15 9.45 23.71
CA GLN A 876 41.75 9.97 22.48
C GLN A 876 40.93 11.11 21.88
N LEU A 877 39.61 10.93 21.78
CA LEU A 877 38.69 11.95 21.27
C LEU A 877 38.71 13.21 22.14
N LYS A 878 38.80 13.06 23.46
CA LYS A 878 38.93 14.19 24.39
C LYS A 878 40.21 14.97 24.16
N ALA A 879 41.36 14.28 24.06
CA ALA A 879 42.64 14.92 23.79
C ALA A 879 42.65 15.65 22.44
N GLN A 880 42.05 15.05 21.41
CA GLN A 880 41.91 15.70 20.10
C GLN A 880 41.04 16.96 20.17
N LEU A 881 39.95 16.94 20.95
CA LEU A 881 39.09 18.12 21.15
C LEU A 881 39.81 19.23 21.92
N ASP A 882 40.62 18.87 22.92
CA ASP A 882 41.38 19.84 23.72
C ASP A 882 42.50 20.49 22.90
N ASN A 883 43.06 19.76 21.93
CA ASN A 883 44.13 20.22 21.05
C ASN A 883 43.62 20.90 19.76
N ALA A 884 42.31 20.90 19.50
CA ALA A 884 41.75 21.56 18.31
C ALA A 884 41.87 23.08 18.45
N PRO A 885 42.36 23.82 17.44
CA PRO A 885 42.45 25.27 17.50
C PRO A 885 41.04 25.85 17.71
N LYS A 886 40.89 26.71 18.73
CA LYS A 886 39.64 27.45 19.01
C LYS A 886 39.39 28.43 17.86
N THR A 887 38.84 27.96 16.74
CA THR A 887 38.43 28.85 15.65
C THR A 887 37.27 29.71 16.13
N GLY A 888 37.49 31.02 16.11
CA GLY A 888 36.55 32.02 16.61
C GLY A 888 35.29 32.07 15.77
N SER A 889 34.14 31.90 16.43
CA SER A 889 32.95 32.76 16.30
C SER A 889 31.82 32.16 17.14
N ARG A 890 31.81 32.50 18.43
CA ARG A 890 30.54 32.83 19.08
C ARG A 890 30.32 34.31 18.82
N GLN A 891 29.41 34.64 17.92
CA GLN A 891 28.67 35.89 18.00
C GLN A 891 27.20 35.55 18.34
N PRO A 892 26.52 36.44 19.09
CA PRO A 892 25.37 36.11 19.94
C PRO A 892 24.15 35.55 19.23
#